data_AF-T1KM52-F1
#
_entry.id   AF-T1KM52-F1
#
_cell.length_a   1.000
_cell.length_b   1.000
_cell.length_c   1.000
_cell.angle_alpha   90.00
_cell.angle_beta   90.00
_cell.angle_gamma   90.00
#
_symmetry.space_group_name_H-M   'P 1'
#
loop_
_entity.id
_entity.type
_entity.pdbx_description
1 polymer ?
#
loop_
_entity_poly.entity_id
_entity_poly.type
_entity_poly.pdbx_seq_one_letter_code
_entity_poly.pdbx_strand_id
1 'polypeptide(L)'
;MMSERIVIVPSLEDLYSGFNDFNPALDSKALQYDEDFQQTVLKSSYGRRGNTGYRTSGASRMGTAGYNRGTLLSSRRKSSASSINQQQQAPSTARPMTAVRGAGYTSYHKSPSGSAVFDPLSQSKSTSSSPFVSKDESSPQAKIKLLEKKVNDLLEESIEASYRGEYKLALDKAKQAITKEKSLSRQKEQLDSPLHPVASELTFAVLFNLGIQFTRNEMFSDAISTFTKLTKSSRTYVNSGRLKLNIGTILYRQGNYPEAIKLFRKALDQIPTDQRHTRMRVMRNIGLSSVKLNQYSDAITSFGYIMSEKGDFRDALHLIVCHYAIGDKENMKKAFLKLLETYDVNFSSDRYEMITDDDDTLATLILEAIKVDSLRKWERERKQERDWCILLASQLISPVIGETFTQGYEWCVDAIRSAGCGDIGDDIEINKAVKHLKRREFTEAIGTLKTFEKKEGKAASTAATNLSFLYLLQNELETADRYADIAIDTDRFNSSALVNKGNCCSKLGDYERASQFYKEALANESSCIEALYNLALANKKLTRFDVALNCLLKINSIIPNHPNVIYQVAHIYELMGNKDSAMDWFQLLITFVPSDPTILNRMSDIAAKEADQHSSFSYINDSYRYFPSHIPTIERLAGYYIETQVYEKAIRYLEKAAAVQPNQVKWYLLIAVCYRRSGNYQQALQCYKMIHRKFPDNIECVKFLVRICNDLGLPEYNEYSEKLKKMEKARESRERKSQSGRSQRSGSRASSTNRTSAESSRGDSASSNSSGYVTSVSMNSKNGSKKKSIFDLIENKGKYDDAFALDDDTLNGALQRPTTSWRKRNEDDEFTNDEIVDILPE
;
A
#
# COMPACT_ATOMS: atom_id res chain seq x y z
N MET A 1 0.71 -9.90 0.98
CA MET A 1 2.12 -9.83 1.40
C MET A 1 2.90 -10.97 0.75
N MET A 2 3.05 -10.94 -0.58
CA MET A 2 3.87 -11.92 -1.34
C MET A 2 5.08 -11.24 -2.02
N SER A 3 5.37 -9.98 -1.68
CA SER A 3 6.33 -9.10 -2.36
C SER A 3 7.81 -9.41 -2.09
N GLU A 4 8.12 -10.46 -1.33
CA GLU A 4 9.50 -10.92 -1.06
C GLU A 4 9.86 -12.09 -1.98
N ARG A 5 9.86 -11.85 -3.29
CA ARG A 5 10.41 -12.76 -4.30
C ARG A 5 11.36 -12.00 -5.21
N ILE A 6 12.50 -12.60 -5.46
CA ILE A 6 13.67 -11.91 -6.01
C ILE A 6 13.47 -11.59 -7.48
N VAL A 7 13.65 -10.30 -7.77
CA VAL A 7 13.83 -9.71 -9.07
C VAL A 7 15.30 -9.86 -9.47
N ILE A 8 15.59 -10.16 -10.73
CA ILE A 8 16.90 -10.64 -11.20
C ILE A 8 18.06 -9.78 -10.69
N VAL A 9 18.88 -10.37 -9.81
CA VAL A 9 20.22 -9.90 -9.47
C VAL A 9 21.19 -10.41 -10.55
N PRO A 10 21.71 -9.57 -11.47
CA PRO A 10 22.76 -9.92 -12.41
C PRO A 10 24.10 -9.56 -11.77
N SER A 11 24.79 -10.57 -11.25
CA SER A 11 26.11 -10.51 -10.56
C SER A 11 26.13 -9.86 -9.17
N LEU A 12 27.10 -10.29 -8.37
CA LEU A 12 27.47 -9.69 -7.07
C LEU A 12 28.15 -8.30 -7.21
N GLU A 13 28.26 -7.76 -8.44
CA GLU A 13 29.00 -6.54 -8.73
C GLU A 13 28.10 -5.28 -8.84
N ASP A 14 26.79 -5.42 -9.09
CA ASP A 14 25.84 -4.29 -9.16
C ASP A 14 24.87 -4.32 -7.96
N LEU A 15 25.22 -3.53 -6.93
CA LEU A 15 24.59 -3.51 -5.61
C LEU A 15 23.09 -3.14 -5.60
N TYR A 16 22.65 -2.45 -6.65
CA TYR A 16 21.27 -1.96 -6.82
C TYR A 16 20.46 -2.79 -7.82
N SER A 17 20.92 -4.00 -8.13
CA SER A 17 20.35 -4.76 -9.23
C SER A 17 19.13 -5.60 -8.85
N GLY A 18 19.08 -6.14 -7.64
CA GLY A 18 17.86 -6.73 -7.07
C GLY A 18 16.86 -5.66 -6.63
N PHE A 19 15.55 -5.93 -6.72
CA PHE A 19 14.52 -5.00 -6.24
C PHE A 19 14.37 -5.00 -4.71
N ASN A 20 14.53 -6.16 -4.07
CA ASN A 20 14.35 -6.32 -2.63
C ASN A 20 15.66 -6.30 -1.82
N ASP A 21 16.81 -6.35 -2.50
CA ASP A 21 18.12 -6.35 -1.85
C ASP A 21 18.62 -4.91 -1.66
N PHE A 22 18.34 -4.34 -0.48
CA PHE A 22 19.09 -3.21 0.04
C PHE A 22 20.15 -3.76 1.00
N ASN A 23 21.43 -3.53 0.72
CA ASN A 23 22.52 -4.02 1.57
C ASN A 23 22.56 -3.25 2.91
N PRO A 24 22.32 -3.91 4.07
CA PRO A 24 22.31 -3.25 5.38
C PRO A 24 23.61 -2.51 5.70
N ALA A 25 24.74 -2.96 5.16
CA ALA A 25 26.04 -2.32 5.35
C ALA A 25 26.13 -0.88 4.81
N LEU A 26 25.20 -0.45 3.93
CA LEU A 26 25.10 0.93 3.48
C LEU A 26 24.24 1.83 4.40
N ASP A 27 23.39 1.27 5.26
CA ASP A 27 22.63 2.05 6.24
C ASP A 27 23.47 2.36 7.48
N SER A 28 24.22 3.46 7.36
CA SER A 28 25.03 4.02 8.45
C SER A 28 24.24 4.38 9.72
N LYS A 29 22.90 4.43 9.68
CA LYS A 29 22.05 4.71 10.85
C LYS A 29 21.66 3.44 11.61
N ALA A 30 21.67 2.27 10.96
CA ALA A 30 21.28 0.99 11.55
C ALA A 30 22.46 0.11 11.99
N LEU A 31 23.71 0.44 11.62
CA LEU A 31 24.94 -0.29 12.01
C LEU A 31 25.07 -0.61 13.52
N GLN A 32 24.43 0.16 14.41
CA GLN A 32 24.43 -0.11 15.85
C GLN A 32 23.61 -1.36 16.23
N TYR A 33 22.75 -1.88 15.35
CA TYR A 33 21.87 -3.02 15.56
C TYR A 33 22.23 -4.25 14.70
N ASP A 34 23.27 -4.15 13.87
CA ASP A 34 23.76 -5.25 13.03
C ASP A 34 24.74 -6.12 13.84
N GLU A 35 24.35 -7.37 14.13
CA GLU A 35 25.14 -8.31 14.92
C GLU A 35 26.46 -8.70 14.23
N ASP A 36 26.48 -8.82 12.90
CA ASP A 36 27.69 -9.16 12.14
C ASP A 36 28.65 -7.96 12.11
N PHE A 37 28.13 -6.73 12.00
CA PHE A 37 28.94 -5.52 12.15
C PHE A 37 29.50 -5.38 13.57
N GLN A 38 28.69 -5.59 14.61
CA GLN A 38 29.18 -5.58 15.99
C GLN A 38 30.28 -6.62 16.21
N GLN A 39 30.08 -7.87 15.76
CA GLN A 39 31.09 -8.93 15.90
C GLN A 39 32.37 -8.66 15.12
N THR A 40 32.29 -8.07 13.92
CA THR A 40 33.48 -7.72 13.13
C THR A 40 34.22 -6.52 13.70
N VAL A 41 33.52 -5.50 14.23
CA VAL A 41 34.12 -4.38 14.97
C VAL A 41 34.84 -4.87 16.23
N LEU A 42 34.23 -5.78 17.00
CA LEU A 42 34.84 -6.41 18.19
C LEU A 42 36.10 -7.22 17.87
N LYS A 43 36.16 -7.85 16.68
CA LYS A 43 37.33 -8.60 16.20
C LYS A 43 38.40 -7.68 15.56
N SER A 44 38.05 -6.45 15.19
CA SER A 44 38.96 -5.48 14.59
C SER A 44 39.87 -4.79 15.62
N SER A 45 41.04 -4.33 15.17
CA SER A 45 41.98 -3.55 16.01
C SER A 45 41.41 -2.22 16.51
N TYR A 46 40.37 -1.68 15.86
CA TYR A 46 39.69 -0.45 16.27
C TYR A 46 38.82 -0.65 17.52
N GLY A 47 38.25 -1.84 17.73
CA GLY A 47 37.42 -2.18 18.89
C GLY A 47 38.18 -2.21 20.24
N ARG A 48 39.52 -2.15 20.22
CA ARG A 48 40.35 -2.21 21.44
C ARG A 48 40.63 -0.85 22.11
N ARG A 49 40.14 0.27 21.57
CA ARG A 49 40.24 1.57 22.26
C ARG A 49 39.08 1.74 23.25
N GLY A 50 39.33 1.35 24.49
CA GLY A 50 38.38 1.49 25.59
C GLY A 50 37.96 2.93 25.85
N ASN A 51 36.71 3.10 26.30
CA ASN A 51 36.04 4.37 26.52
C ASN A 51 36.63 5.11 27.74
N THR A 52 37.63 5.97 27.54
CA THR A 52 38.20 6.82 28.62
C THR A 52 37.31 8.03 28.90
N GLY A 53 36.44 7.89 29.89
CA GLY A 53 35.53 8.96 30.31
C GLY A 53 36.26 10.18 30.88
N TYR A 54 35.97 11.37 30.34
CA TYR A 54 36.36 12.64 30.94
C TYR A 54 35.28 13.15 31.88
N ARG A 55 35.57 13.08 33.19
CA ARG A 55 34.94 13.93 34.20
C ARG A 55 35.82 15.17 34.40
N THR A 56 35.23 16.37 34.29
CA THR A 56 35.77 17.57 34.93
C THR A 56 34.64 18.28 35.67
N SER A 57 34.97 18.77 36.87
CA SER A 57 34.04 19.41 37.80
C SER A 57 34.55 20.80 38.13
N GLY A 58 33.64 21.76 38.35
CA GLY A 58 33.85 22.83 39.32
C GLY A 58 33.96 24.28 38.81
N ALA A 59 33.12 25.12 39.44
CA ALA A 59 33.40 26.52 39.83
C ALA A 59 33.28 27.70 38.83
N SER A 60 32.04 28.16 38.65
CA SER A 60 31.56 29.54 38.96
C SER A 60 32.47 30.79 38.81
N ARG A 61 32.01 31.77 38.02
CA ARG A 61 31.68 33.19 38.39
C ARG A 61 31.03 33.90 37.19
N MET A 62 29.78 34.39 37.31
CA MET A 62 29.36 35.77 37.62
C MET A 62 29.76 36.87 36.62
N GLY A 63 28.76 37.60 36.11
CA GLY A 63 28.88 39.04 35.83
C GLY A 63 28.27 39.54 34.51
N THR A 64 27.05 40.13 34.59
CA THR A 64 26.61 41.42 33.96
C THR A 64 27.00 41.75 32.51
N ALA A 65 26.18 42.35 31.64
CA ALA A 65 24.80 42.87 31.64
C ALA A 65 24.39 43.02 30.14
N GLY A 66 23.16 43.33 29.70
CA GLY A 66 21.89 43.70 30.34
C GLY A 66 21.04 44.50 29.34
N TYR A 67 19.79 44.80 29.71
CA TYR A 67 18.77 45.56 28.94
C TYR A 67 18.12 44.79 27.77
N ASN A 68 16.85 44.37 27.87
CA ASN A 68 15.57 45.16 27.90
C ASN A 68 15.19 45.64 26.49
N ARG A 69 13.94 45.63 26.02
CA ARG A 69 12.56 45.27 26.51
C ARG A 69 11.75 45.02 25.21
N GLY A 70 10.58 44.38 25.15
CA GLY A 70 9.66 43.89 26.18
C GLY A 70 8.20 44.02 25.71
N THR A 71 7.29 43.37 26.44
CA THR A 71 5.82 43.57 26.49
C THR A 71 4.89 43.17 25.31
N LEU A 72 4.06 42.18 25.63
CA LEU A 72 2.72 41.90 25.09
C LEU A 72 1.69 42.96 25.51
N LEU A 73 0.61 43.14 24.72
CA LEU A 73 -0.80 43.43 25.09
C LEU A 73 -1.58 43.50 23.75
N SER A 74 -2.65 42.75 23.48
CA SER A 74 -3.98 42.62 24.12
C SER A 74 -5.08 43.53 23.53
N SER A 75 -6.03 42.87 22.86
CA SER A 75 -7.46 43.21 22.74
C SER A 75 -7.97 44.37 21.85
N ARG A 76 -8.89 43.97 20.95
CA ARG A 76 -10.28 44.46 20.85
C ARG A 76 -10.55 45.85 20.24
N ARG A 77 -11.21 45.85 19.07
CA ARG A 77 -12.38 46.72 18.82
C ARG A 77 -13.35 46.11 17.81
N LYS A 78 -14.65 46.32 18.07
CA LYS A 78 -15.74 46.22 17.10
C LYS A 78 -16.01 47.61 16.54
N SER A 79 -16.49 47.72 15.31
CA SER A 79 -17.43 48.78 14.91
C SER A 79 -18.22 48.36 13.68
N SER A 80 -19.43 48.91 13.57
CA SER A 80 -20.40 48.67 12.51
C SER A 80 -20.93 50.01 11.98
N ALA A 81 -21.50 49.97 10.77
CA ALA A 81 -22.52 50.88 10.22
C ALA A 81 -22.12 52.01 9.22
N SER A 82 -23.13 52.32 8.39
CA SER A 82 -23.42 53.53 7.58
C SER A 82 -22.53 53.97 6.40
N SER A 83 -22.81 53.40 5.22
CA SER A 83 -23.52 54.04 4.07
C SER A 83 -23.30 55.53 3.63
N ILE A 84 -23.25 55.74 2.29
CA ILE A 84 -23.83 56.84 1.43
C ILE A 84 -22.86 57.56 0.44
N ASN A 85 -23.13 57.40 -0.88
CA ASN A 85 -22.97 58.33 -2.05
C ASN A 85 -21.59 58.93 -2.43
N GLN A 86 -21.30 59.48 -3.64
CA GLN A 86 -21.93 59.73 -4.97
C GLN A 86 -20.78 60.16 -5.97
N GLN A 87 -20.89 60.39 -7.30
CA GLN A 87 -21.73 59.96 -8.44
C GLN A 87 -21.08 60.44 -9.77
N GLN A 88 -21.37 59.82 -10.93
CA GLN A 88 -21.47 60.45 -12.28
C GLN A 88 -22.10 59.40 -13.25
N GLN A 89 -23.29 59.52 -13.86
CA GLN A 89 -23.97 60.57 -14.68
C GLN A 89 -23.45 60.62 -16.14
N ALA A 90 -24.24 60.72 -17.22
CA ALA A 90 -25.71 60.81 -17.50
C ALA A 90 -25.92 60.66 -19.05
N PRO A 91 -27.11 60.80 -19.72
CA PRO A 91 -28.44 61.22 -19.29
C PRO A 91 -29.63 60.26 -19.57
N SER A 92 -30.62 60.61 -20.42
CA SER A 92 -32.05 60.39 -20.09
C SER A 92 -33.08 60.48 -21.26
N THR A 93 -34.37 60.70 -20.91
CA THR A 93 -35.64 60.89 -21.68
C THR A 93 -36.46 59.62 -21.96
N ALA A 94 -37.80 59.58 -21.83
CA ALA A 94 -38.74 60.35 -20.99
C ALA A 94 -40.01 59.48 -20.72
N ARG A 95 -40.91 59.93 -19.82
CA ARG A 95 -42.12 59.21 -19.30
C ARG A 95 -43.36 59.40 -20.26
N PRO A 96 -44.64 59.01 -19.97
CA PRO A 96 -45.21 58.48 -18.71
C PRO A 96 -46.44 57.50 -18.72
N MET A 97 -46.65 56.88 -17.54
CA MET A 97 -47.92 56.72 -16.78
C MET A 97 -49.09 55.77 -17.18
N THR A 98 -49.70 55.33 -16.08
CA THR A 98 -51.10 54.94 -15.81
C THR A 98 -51.59 53.51 -16.08
N ALA A 99 -52.37 53.03 -15.11
CA ALA A 99 -52.90 51.67 -14.99
C ALA A 99 -54.34 51.59 -15.51
N VAL A 100 -54.88 50.37 -15.65
CA VAL A 100 -56.27 49.99 -15.31
C VAL A 100 -56.39 48.45 -15.23
N ARG A 101 -57.32 47.95 -14.41
CA ARG A 101 -57.68 46.52 -14.25
C ARG A 101 -58.44 45.98 -15.47
N GLY A 102 -58.41 44.66 -15.71
CA GLY A 102 -59.33 44.00 -16.65
C GLY A 102 -59.44 42.49 -16.43
N ALA A 103 -60.67 41.99 -16.36
CA ALA A 103 -61.04 40.62 -15.97
C ALA A 103 -60.69 39.50 -16.97
N GLY A 104 -60.78 38.25 -16.49
CA GLY A 104 -60.49 37.01 -17.19
C GLY A 104 -61.47 36.55 -18.27
N TYR A 105 -61.36 35.27 -18.66
CA TYR A 105 -62.45 34.28 -18.62
C TYR A 105 -61.91 32.89 -18.98
N THR A 106 -62.45 31.84 -18.36
CA THR A 106 -62.27 30.43 -18.76
C THR A 106 -63.48 30.00 -19.60
N SER A 107 -63.27 29.18 -20.63
CA SER A 107 -64.33 28.66 -21.50
C SER A 107 -64.67 27.21 -21.20
N TYR A 108 -65.96 26.99 -20.93
CA TYR A 108 -66.61 25.69 -20.73
C TYR A 108 -67.08 25.14 -22.09
N HIS A 109 -67.20 23.82 -22.25
CA HIS A 109 -68.13 23.24 -23.23
C HIS A 109 -68.89 22.05 -22.64
N LYS A 110 -70.21 22.03 -22.90
CA LYS A 110 -71.17 20.97 -22.55
C LYS A 110 -71.46 20.10 -23.78
N SER A 111 -72.17 18.97 -23.60
CA SER A 111 -73.55 18.71 -24.11
C SER A 111 -74.04 17.27 -23.72
N PRO A 112 -75.29 16.82 -23.96
CA PRO A 112 -76.42 17.09 -23.05
C PRO A 112 -77.42 15.91 -22.84
N SER A 113 -78.57 16.20 -22.20
CA SER A 113 -79.77 15.36 -21.88
C SER A 113 -79.53 14.21 -20.87
N GLY A 114 -80.45 13.80 -20.00
CA GLY A 114 -81.87 14.12 -19.71
C GLY A 114 -82.53 12.79 -19.29
N SER A 115 -83.13 12.58 -18.12
CA SER A 115 -84.30 13.26 -17.52
C SER A 115 -84.43 12.92 -16.01
N ALA A 116 -85.33 13.60 -15.29
CA ALA A 116 -85.57 13.35 -13.86
C ALA A 116 -86.20 11.96 -13.59
N VAL A 117 -85.75 11.29 -12.52
CA VAL A 117 -86.45 10.19 -11.87
C VAL A 117 -86.86 10.64 -10.46
N PHE A 118 -88.16 10.58 -10.20
CA PHE A 118 -88.78 10.87 -8.91
C PHE A 118 -88.98 9.53 -8.18
N ASP A 119 -88.35 9.37 -7.01
CA ASP A 119 -88.52 8.18 -6.16
C ASP A 119 -89.53 8.48 -5.04
N PRO A 120 -90.72 7.85 -5.05
CA PRO A 120 -91.77 8.12 -4.08
C PRO A 120 -91.70 7.28 -2.79
N LEU A 121 -90.69 6.40 -2.60
CA LEU A 121 -90.64 5.46 -1.47
C LEU A 121 -89.34 5.58 -0.65
N SER A 122 -89.43 6.42 0.39
CA SER A 122 -88.38 6.67 1.41
C SER A 122 -87.91 5.41 2.16
N GLN A 123 -87.00 4.63 1.55
CA GLN A 123 -86.37 3.44 2.14
C GLN A 123 -84.86 3.34 1.90
N SER A 124 -84.12 4.38 2.28
CA SER A 124 -82.67 4.29 2.53
C SER A 124 -82.26 4.94 3.86
N LYS A 125 -82.97 4.58 4.93
CA LYS A 125 -82.49 4.83 6.31
C LYS A 125 -81.36 3.88 6.67
N SER A 126 -80.14 4.20 6.25
CA SER A 126 -78.94 3.86 7.03
C SER A 126 -78.38 5.13 7.67
N THR A 127 -78.09 4.99 8.95
CA THR A 127 -77.78 6.01 9.95
C THR A 127 -76.91 7.15 9.43
N SER A 128 -77.43 8.38 9.54
CA SER A 128 -76.74 9.63 9.22
C SER A 128 -75.33 9.69 9.79
N SER A 129 -74.33 9.68 8.91
CA SER A 129 -73.09 10.40 9.18
C SER A 129 -73.44 11.87 9.40
N SER A 130 -72.83 12.50 10.42
CA SER A 130 -72.90 13.95 10.62
C SER A 130 -72.58 14.65 9.29
N PRO A 131 -73.24 15.79 8.97
CA PRO A 131 -72.80 16.62 7.86
C PRO A 131 -71.30 16.85 7.95
N PHE A 132 -70.61 16.69 6.82
CA PHE A 132 -69.21 17.08 6.70
C PHE A 132 -69.14 18.59 6.95
N VAL A 133 -68.81 18.97 8.19
CA VAL A 133 -68.19 20.27 8.44
C VAL A 133 -66.94 20.26 7.57
N SER A 134 -66.90 21.11 6.54
CA SER A 134 -65.69 21.38 5.79
C SER A 134 -64.63 21.76 6.81
N LYS A 135 -63.63 20.89 7.01
CA LYS A 135 -62.56 21.15 7.97
C LYS A 135 -61.93 22.49 7.58
N ASP A 136 -62.13 23.50 8.42
CA ASP A 136 -61.46 24.77 8.28
C ASP A 136 -59.95 24.51 8.24
N GLU A 137 -59.34 24.58 7.04
CA GLU A 137 -57.89 24.48 6.88
C GLU A 137 -57.17 25.65 7.60
N SER A 138 -57.92 26.70 7.91
CA SER A 138 -57.56 27.82 8.76
C SER A 138 -57.50 27.50 10.26
N SER A 139 -58.09 26.38 10.71
CA SER A 139 -58.12 25.96 12.12
C SER A 139 -56.70 25.79 12.70
N PRO A 140 -56.45 26.24 13.94
CA PRO A 140 -55.16 26.00 14.62
C PRO A 140 -54.75 24.52 14.63
N GLN A 141 -55.71 23.60 14.71
CA GLN A 141 -55.47 22.15 14.71
C GLN A 141 -55.00 21.63 13.35
N ALA A 142 -55.54 22.17 12.25
CA ALA A 142 -55.11 21.82 10.90
C ALA A 142 -53.68 22.31 10.63
N LYS A 143 -53.36 23.52 11.08
CA LYS A 143 -52.02 24.12 11.00
C LYS A 143 -50.96 23.32 11.76
N ILE A 144 -51.28 22.82 12.96
CA ILE A 144 -50.39 21.92 13.71
C ILE A 144 -50.12 20.63 12.93
N LYS A 145 -51.16 19.95 12.44
CA LYS A 145 -50.99 18.69 11.67
C LYS A 145 -50.18 18.88 10.39
N LEU A 146 -50.36 20.01 9.71
CA LEU A 146 -49.59 20.36 8.51
C LEU A 146 -48.12 20.64 8.84
N LEU A 147 -47.82 21.29 9.96
CA LEU A 147 -46.44 21.46 10.45
C LEU A 147 -45.83 20.14 10.90
N GLU A 148 -46.60 19.25 11.54
CA GLU A 148 -46.14 17.93 11.98
C GLU A 148 -45.73 17.07 10.77
N LYS A 149 -46.56 17.04 9.73
CA LYS A 149 -46.21 16.41 8.46
C LYS A 149 -44.91 16.97 7.89
N LYS A 150 -44.76 18.31 7.83
CA LYS A 150 -43.53 18.96 7.35
C LYS A 150 -42.27 18.64 8.17
N VAL A 151 -42.40 18.30 9.46
CA VAL A 151 -41.27 17.83 10.27
C VAL A 151 -40.89 16.40 9.88
N ASN A 152 -41.87 15.52 9.63
CA ASN A 152 -41.63 14.16 9.15
C ASN A 152 -41.04 14.15 7.74
N ASP A 153 -41.60 14.93 6.80
CA ASP A 153 -41.08 15.06 5.43
C ASP A 153 -39.58 15.46 5.45
N LEU A 154 -39.19 16.45 6.28
CA LEU A 154 -37.78 16.88 6.45
C LEU A 154 -36.90 15.85 7.19
N LEU A 155 -37.49 15.00 8.02
CA LEU A 155 -36.79 13.92 8.72
C LEU A 155 -36.47 12.78 7.74
N GLU A 156 -37.44 12.39 6.91
CA GLU A 156 -37.28 11.38 5.85
C GLU A 156 -36.26 11.84 4.81
N GLU A 157 -36.38 13.07 4.28
CA GLU A 157 -35.39 13.67 3.37
C GLU A 157 -33.96 13.66 3.96
N SER A 158 -33.82 13.90 5.27
CA SER A 158 -32.53 13.86 5.96
C SER A 158 -31.96 12.45 6.06
N ILE A 159 -32.81 11.43 6.25
CA ILE A 159 -32.38 10.03 6.35
C ILE A 159 -32.02 9.51 4.96
N GLU A 160 -32.82 9.78 3.94
CA GLU A 160 -32.53 9.44 2.55
C GLU A 160 -31.21 10.05 2.06
N ALA A 161 -31.00 11.36 2.27
CA ALA A 161 -29.76 12.03 1.90
C ALA A 161 -28.55 11.38 2.59
N SER A 162 -28.70 10.98 3.85
CA SER A 162 -27.66 10.29 4.60
C SER A 162 -27.39 8.87 4.07
N TYR A 163 -28.40 8.18 3.55
CA TYR A 163 -28.25 6.86 2.92
C TYR A 163 -27.54 6.95 1.57
N ARG A 164 -27.80 8.03 0.81
CA ARG A 164 -27.09 8.37 -0.44
C ARG A 164 -25.64 8.85 -0.23
N GLY A 165 -25.21 9.02 1.03
CA GLY A 165 -23.87 9.53 1.39
C GLY A 165 -23.72 11.05 1.36
N GLU A 166 -24.81 11.80 1.14
CA GLU A 166 -24.82 13.27 1.06
C GLU A 166 -24.90 13.92 2.45
N TYR A 167 -23.92 13.62 3.32
CA TYR A 167 -23.97 13.95 4.74
C TYR A 167 -24.18 15.44 5.06
N LYS A 168 -23.71 16.35 4.19
CA LYS A 168 -23.93 17.81 4.33
C LYS A 168 -25.39 18.19 4.12
N LEU A 169 -26.01 17.66 3.06
CA LEU A 169 -27.43 17.90 2.76
C LEU A 169 -28.31 17.29 3.84
N ALA A 170 -28.00 16.07 4.28
CA ALA A 170 -28.66 15.41 5.40
C ALA A 170 -28.63 16.27 6.68
N LEU A 171 -27.47 16.83 7.04
CA LEU A 171 -27.33 17.69 8.21
C LEU A 171 -28.15 18.99 8.08
N ASP A 172 -28.20 19.61 6.91
CA ASP A 172 -28.97 20.85 6.72
C ASP A 172 -30.49 20.59 6.71
N LYS A 173 -30.94 19.43 6.23
CA LYS A 173 -32.34 18.97 6.38
C LYS A 173 -32.67 18.67 7.85
N ALA A 174 -31.80 17.98 8.58
CA ALA A 174 -31.97 17.76 10.03
C ALA A 174 -32.02 19.07 10.84
N LYS A 175 -31.20 20.07 10.49
CA LYS A 175 -31.27 21.42 11.09
C LYS A 175 -32.60 22.10 10.78
N GLN A 176 -33.12 21.96 9.56
CA GLN A 176 -34.45 22.49 9.21
C GLN A 176 -35.55 21.78 10.02
N ALA A 177 -35.52 20.45 10.11
CA ALA A 177 -36.47 19.66 10.90
C ALA A 177 -36.52 20.13 12.37
N ILE A 178 -35.38 20.31 13.05
CA ILE A 178 -35.36 20.78 14.45
C ILE A 178 -35.84 22.23 14.62
N THR A 179 -35.69 23.10 13.62
CA THR A 179 -36.28 24.45 13.68
C THR A 179 -37.80 24.43 13.53
N LYS A 180 -38.33 23.52 12.69
CA LYS A 180 -39.76 23.33 12.51
C LYS A 180 -40.40 22.63 13.71
N GLU A 181 -39.77 21.61 14.26
CA GLU A 181 -40.17 20.94 15.51
C GLU A 181 -40.30 21.95 16.65
N LYS A 182 -39.28 22.80 16.89
CA LYS A 182 -39.37 23.85 17.93
C LYS A 182 -40.50 24.85 17.69
N SER A 183 -40.84 25.15 16.43
CA SER A 183 -41.98 26.01 16.12
C SER A 183 -43.32 25.33 16.39
N LEU A 184 -43.41 24.03 16.11
CA LEU A 184 -44.58 23.20 16.41
C LEU A 184 -44.76 23.02 17.92
N SER A 185 -43.69 22.76 18.68
CA SER A 185 -43.75 22.58 20.13
C SER A 185 -44.18 23.87 20.83
N ARG A 186 -43.70 25.05 20.39
CA ARG A 186 -44.20 26.36 20.86
C ARG A 186 -45.68 26.60 20.53
N GLN A 187 -46.15 26.18 19.35
CA GLN A 187 -47.57 26.33 18.98
C GLN A 187 -48.48 25.38 19.77
N LYS A 188 -48.01 24.17 20.09
CA LYS A 188 -48.73 23.24 20.97
C LYS A 188 -48.81 23.76 22.41
N GLU A 189 -47.72 24.34 22.93
CA GLU A 189 -47.66 24.99 24.25
C GLU A 189 -48.61 26.20 24.37
N GLN A 190 -48.71 27.03 23.33
CA GLN A 190 -49.61 28.20 23.29
C GLN A 190 -51.11 27.87 23.25
N LEU A 191 -51.50 26.61 23.02
CA LEU A 191 -52.89 26.16 22.94
C LEU A 191 -53.36 25.39 24.18
N ASP A 192 -52.48 25.29 25.19
CA ASP A 192 -52.72 24.88 26.58
C ASP A 192 -53.92 23.93 26.81
N SER A 193 -53.83 22.74 26.20
CA SER A 193 -54.91 21.73 26.23
C SER A 193 -54.38 20.38 26.76
N PRO A 194 -54.93 19.85 27.87
CA PRO A 194 -54.40 18.66 28.52
C PRO A 194 -54.61 17.35 27.73
N LEU A 195 -55.31 17.39 26.59
CA LEU A 195 -55.57 16.22 25.75
C LEU A 195 -54.42 15.83 24.81
N HIS A 196 -53.42 16.70 24.64
CA HIS A 196 -52.31 16.48 23.71
C HIS A 196 -50.97 16.70 24.43
N PRO A 197 -50.39 15.65 25.02
CA PRO A 197 -49.00 15.67 25.47
C PRO A 197 -48.11 16.16 24.32
N VAL A 198 -47.10 16.97 24.65
CA VAL A 198 -46.03 17.31 23.71
C VAL A 198 -45.54 16.00 23.09
N ALA A 199 -45.48 15.93 21.75
CA ALA A 199 -45.17 14.72 21.00
C ALA A 199 -43.69 14.34 21.17
N SER A 200 -43.37 13.86 22.36
CA SER A 200 -42.02 13.59 22.85
C SER A 200 -41.27 12.59 21.97
N GLU A 201 -41.99 11.69 21.30
CA GLU A 201 -41.48 10.76 20.30
C GLU A 201 -40.96 11.47 19.03
N LEU A 202 -41.67 12.47 18.51
CA LEU A 202 -41.23 13.25 17.35
C LEU A 202 -40.04 14.14 17.71
N THR A 203 -40.09 14.83 18.86
CA THR A 203 -38.96 15.60 19.38
C THR A 203 -37.73 14.70 19.59
N PHE A 204 -37.93 13.46 20.07
CA PHE A 204 -36.87 12.46 20.18
C PHE A 204 -36.30 12.10 18.80
N ALA A 205 -37.13 11.71 17.83
CA ALA A 205 -36.68 11.27 16.51
C ALA A 205 -35.87 12.35 15.77
N VAL A 206 -36.34 13.60 15.81
CA VAL A 206 -35.66 14.75 15.17
C VAL A 206 -34.32 15.06 15.84
N LEU A 207 -34.26 15.09 17.17
CA LEU A 207 -33.00 15.30 17.90
C LEU A 207 -32.02 14.12 17.74
N PHE A 208 -32.53 12.90 17.65
CA PHE A 208 -31.73 11.68 17.49
C PHE A 208 -31.08 11.63 16.10
N ASN A 209 -31.87 11.83 15.04
CA ASN A 209 -31.33 11.99 13.68
C ASN A 209 -30.33 13.14 13.61
N LEU A 210 -30.63 14.31 14.21
CA LEU A 210 -29.67 15.42 14.25
C LEU A 210 -28.34 15.05 14.93
N GLY A 211 -28.36 14.27 16.01
CA GLY A 211 -27.16 13.74 16.67
C GLY A 211 -26.36 12.78 15.79
N ILE A 212 -27.05 11.92 15.02
CA ILE A 212 -26.44 11.03 14.02
C ILE A 212 -25.80 11.85 12.89
N GLN A 213 -26.50 12.83 12.32
CA GLN A 213 -25.96 13.67 11.24
C GLN A 213 -24.78 14.53 11.70
N PHE A 214 -24.79 15.06 12.94
CA PHE A 214 -23.60 15.72 13.50
C PHE A 214 -22.41 14.74 13.58
N THR A 215 -22.64 13.49 13.96
CA THR A 215 -21.57 12.48 14.05
C THR A 215 -21.03 12.06 12.68
N ARG A 216 -21.90 11.94 11.66
CA ARG A 216 -21.52 11.67 10.26
C ARG A 216 -20.73 12.80 9.62
N ASN A 217 -20.91 14.05 10.08
CA ASN A 217 -20.13 15.22 9.66
C ASN A 217 -18.97 15.56 10.63
N GLU A 218 -18.55 14.62 11.49
CA GLU A 218 -17.44 14.78 12.46
C GLU A 218 -17.59 15.92 13.49
N MET A 219 -18.81 16.48 13.63
CA MET A 219 -19.15 17.54 14.59
C MET A 219 -19.41 16.97 16.00
N PHE A 220 -18.39 16.31 16.56
CA PHE A 220 -18.52 15.49 17.77
C PHE A 220 -18.99 16.25 19.03
N SER A 221 -18.61 17.52 19.21
CA SER A 221 -19.07 18.33 20.35
C SER A 221 -20.59 18.54 20.34
N ASP A 222 -21.14 18.80 19.16
CA ASP A 222 -22.56 19.13 18.96
C ASP A 222 -23.40 17.84 18.99
N ALA A 223 -22.85 16.73 18.48
CA ALA A 223 -23.41 15.41 18.65
C ALA A 223 -23.54 15.02 20.14
N ILE A 224 -22.45 15.12 20.92
CA ILE A 224 -22.49 14.84 22.38
C ILE A 224 -23.46 15.80 23.08
N SER A 225 -23.47 17.09 22.74
CA SER A 225 -24.44 18.06 23.30
C SER A 225 -25.88 17.65 23.01
N THR A 226 -26.17 17.11 21.83
CA THR A 226 -27.51 16.70 21.40
C THR A 226 -27.94 15.39 22.08
N PHE A 227 -27.08 14.37 22.11
CA PHE A 227 -27.37 13.11 22.81
C PHE A 227 -27.43 13.26 24.33
N THR A 228 -26.66 14.17 24.93
CA THR A 228 -26.76 14.46 26.39
C THR A 228 -28.01 15.27 26.74
N LYS A 229 -28.50 16.15 25.85
CA LYS A 229 -29.83 16.78 26.00
C LYS A 229 -30.94 15.74 25.99
N LEU A 230 -30.95 14.85 24.99
CA LEU A 230 -31.87 13.70 24.92
C LEU A 230 -31.86 12.91 26.24
N THR A 231 -30.69 12.42 26.65
CA THR A 231 -30.52 11.61 27.88
C THR A 231 -31.02 12.31 29.15
N LYS A 232 -30.97 13.65 29.22
CA LYS A 232 -31.46 14.44 30.36
C LYS A 232 -32.95 14.72 30.31
N SER A 233 -33.51 15.00 29.13
CA SER A 233 -34.94 15.31 28.96
C SER A 233 -35.84 14.08 29.09
N SER A 234 -35.32 12.89 28.81
CA SER A 234 -36.10 11.69 28.51
C SER A 234 -36.01 10.60 29.60
N ARG A 235 -36.20 10.97 30.88
CA ARG A 235 -36.05 10.06 32.05
C ARG A 235 -37.04 8.86 32.05
N THR A 236 -37.97 8.82 31.11
CA THR A 236 -39.04 7.82 30.93
C THR A 236 -38.78 6.79 29.81
N TYR A 237 -37.73 6.92 29.01
CA TYR A 237 -37.53 6.06 27.83
C TYR A 237 -36.63 4.84 28.10
N VAL A 238 -37.13 3.66 27.69
CA VAL A 238 -36.46 2.36 27.77
C VAL A 238 -35.08 2.34 27.07
N ASN A 239 -34.88 3.19 26.06
CA ASN A 239 -33.69 3.18 25.19
C ASN A 239 -32.49 4.00 25.72
N SER A 240 -32.46 4.39 27.01
CA SER A 240 -31.36 5.17 27.62
C SER A 240 -29.97 4.55 27.42
N GLY A 241 -29.86 3.22 27.42
CA GLY A 241 -28.60 2.51 27.16
C GLY A 241 -28.06 2.71 25.73
N ARG A 242 -28.93 2.73 24.72
CA ARG A 242 -28.55 2.93 23.30
C ARG A 242 -28.02 4.34 23.05
N LEU A 243 -28.60 5.35 23.69
CA LEU A 243 -28.06 6.73 23.64
C LEU A 243 -26.64 6.81 24.23
N LYS A 244 -26.37 6.13 25.34
CA LYS A 244 -25.03 6.06 25.95
C LYS A 244 -24.02 5.30 25.09
N LEU A 245 -24.45 4.24 24.40
CA LEU A 245 -23.65 3.55 23.40
C LEU A 245 -23.21 4.53 22.30
N ASN A 246 -24.13 5.31 21.71
CA ASN A 246 -23.78 6.30 20.69
C ASN A 246 -22.82 7.40 21.22
N ILE A 247 -23.00 7.90 22.45
CA ILE A 247 -22.05 8.85 23.07
C ILE A 247 -20.67 8.21 23.28
N GLY A 248 -20.62 6.96 23.76
CA GLY A 248 -19.36 6.21 23.93
C GLY A 248 -18.63 6.00 22.61
N THR A 249 -19.36 5.67 21.53
CA THR A 249 -18.81 5.53 20.17
C THR A 249 -18.22 6.85 19.66
N ILE A 250 -18.84 7.99 19.95
CA ILE A 250 -18.27 9.31 19.61
C ILE A 250 -16.97 9.56 20.39
N LEU A 251 -16.94 9.27 21.69
CA LEU A 251 -15.74 9.44 22.52
C LEU A 251 -14.60 8.51 22.10
N TYR A 252 -14.91 7.29 21.65
CA TYR A 252 -13.95 6.39 21.03
C TYR A 252 -13.33 7.01 19.77
N ARG A 253 -14.14 7.57 18.85
CA ARG A 253 -13.66 8.28 17.65
C ARG A 253 -12.82 9.53 17.98
N GLN A 254 -13.08 10.18 19.12
CA GLN A 254 -12.24 11.27 19.64
C GLN A 254 -10.94 10.79 20.32
N GLY A 255 -10.71 9.47 20.45
CA GLY A 255 -9.56 8.89 21.14
C GLY A 255 -9.65 8.89 22.67
N ASN A 256 -10.81 9.24 23.26
CA ASN A 256 -11.02 9.24 24.71
C ASN A 256 -11.58 7.90 25.20
N TYR A 257 -10.77 6.85 25.06
CA TYR A 257 -11.13 5.47 25.41
C TYR A 257 -11.56 5.27 26.87
N PRO A 258 -10.94 5.90 27.90
CA PRO A 258 -11.34 5.67 29.30
C PRO A 258 -12.76 6.16 29.61
N GLU A 259 -13.18 7.31 29.09
CA GLU A 259 -14.57 7.79 29.26
C GLU A 259 -15.56 7.02 28.38
N ALA A 260 -15.13 6.58 27.18
CA ALA A 260 -15.93 5.68 26.35
C ALA A 260 -16.26 4.36 27.08
N ILE A 261 -15.27 3.69 27.69
CA ILE A 261 -15.47 2.46 28.47
C ILE A 261 -16.42 2.69 29.65
N LYS A 262 -16.28 3.81 30.39
CA LYS A 262 -17.21 4.15 31.49
C LYS A 262 -18.66 4.29 31.00
N LEU A 263 -18.87 4.84 29.80
CA LEU A 263 -20.20 4.99 29.21
C LEU A 263 -20.74 3.70 28.61
N PHE A 264 -19.90 2.86 28.00
CA PHE A 264 -20.29 1.53 27.54
C PHE A 264 -20.69 0.61 28.70
N ARG A 265 -19.94 0.61 29.82
CA ARG A 265 -20.35 -0.12 31.05
C ARG A 265 -21.72 0.37 31.55
N LYS A 266 -21.89 1.70 31.68
CA LYS A 266 -23.19 2.34 32.03
C LYS A 266 -24.32 2.13 31.00
N ALA A 267 -24.01 1.69 29.79
CA ALA A 267 -24.99 1.29 28.77
C ALA A 267 -25.37 -0.18 28.95
N LEU A 268 -24.38 -1.06 29.17
CA LEU A 268 -24.57 -2.49 29.44
C LEU A 268 -25.44 -2.75 30.68
N ASP A 269 -25.30 -1.92 31.72
CA ASP A 269 -26.13 -1.96 32.93
C ASP A 269 -27.61 -1.61 32.66
N GLN A 270 -27.89 -0.87 31.59
CA GLN A 270 -29.24 -0.39 31.23
C GLN A 270 -29.91 -1.17 30.10
N ILE A 271 -29.16 -2.00 29.37
CA ILE A 271 -29.69 -2.80 28.26
C ILE A 271 -30.12 -4.17 28.82
N PRO A 272 -31.43 -4.51 28.75
CA PRO A 272 -31.95 -5.79 29.25
C PRO A 272 -31.20 -7.00 28.68
N THR A 273 -31.09 -8.06 29.47
CA THR A 273 -30.43 -9.33 29.09
C THR A 273 -30.98 -9.94 27.80
N ASP A 274 -32.25 -9.70 27.50
CA ASP A 274 -32.93 -10.22 26.32
C ASP A 274 -32.40 -9.61 25.01
N GLN A 275 -31.86 -8.37 25.06
CA GLN A 275 -31.28 -7.68 23.90
C GLN A 275 -29.83 -8.14 23.63
N ARG A 276 -29.62 -9.45 23.47
CA ARG A 276 -28.30 -10.09 23.33
C ARG A 276 -27.43 -9.43 22.26
N HIS A 277 -27.97 -9.15 21.08
CA HIS A 277 -27.24 -8.49 19.99
C HIS A 277 -26.69 -7.10 20.38
N THR A 278 -27.51 -6.25 21.00
CA THR A 278 -27.08 -4.92 21.47
C THR A 278 -26.05 -5.05 22.60
N ARG A 279 -26.20 -6.03 23.50
CA ARG A 279 -25.19 -6.32 24.55
C ARG A 279 -23.85 -6.76 23.96
N MET A 280 -23.85 -7.60 22.93
CA MET A 280 -22.63 -8.00 22.21
C MET A 280 -21.95 -6.80 21.52
N ARG A 281 -22.70 -5.91 20.85
CA ARG A 281 -22.16 -4.65 20.29
C ARG A 281 -21.50 -3.76 21.35
N VAL A 282 -22.15 -3.57 22.50
CA VAL A 282 -21.55 -2.81 23.63
C VAL A 282 -20.28 -3.49 24.13
N MET A 283 -20.29 -4.82 24.28
CA MET A 283 -19.12 -5.57 24.74
C MET A 283 -17.96 -5.52 23.74
N ARG A 284 -18.25 -5.57 22.43
CA ARG A 284 -17.27 -5.42 21.34
C ARG A 284 -16.57 -4.06 21.44
N ASN A 285 -17.33 -3.00 21.70
CA ASN A 285 -16.79 -1.65 21.87
C ASN A 285 -15.97 -1.48 23.16
N ILE A 286 -16.33 -2.15 24.25
CA ILE A 286 -15.49 -2.22 25.46
C ILE A 286 -14.17 -2.93 25.12
N GLY A 287 -14.23 -4.11 24.49
CA GLY A 287 -13.04 -4.89 24.12
C GLY A 287 -12.06 -4.11 23.24
N LEU A 288 -12.56 -3.49 22.17
CA LEU A 288 -11.76 -2.66 21.26
C LEU A 288 -11.19 -1.41 21.95
N SER A 289 -11.96 -0.75 22.83
CA SER A 289 -11.46 0.37 23.63
C SER A 289 -10.34 -0.05 24.60
N SER A 290 -10.49 -1.20 25.25
CA SER A 290 -9.47 -1.77 26.14
C SER A 290 -8.19 -2.14 25.37
N VAL A 291 -8.31 -2.68 24.15
CA VAL A 291 -7.16 -2.94 23.26
C VAL A 291 -6.39 -1.64 22.95
N LYS A 292 -7.07 -0.54 22.60
CA LYS A 292 -6.41 0.76 22.34
C LYS A 292 -5.74 1.34 23.60
N LEU A 293 -6.08 0.84 24.80
CA LEU A 293 -5.42 1.15 26.08
C LEU A 293 -4.35 0.11 26.51
N ASN A 294 -4.05 -0.90 25.67
CA ASN A 294 -3.20 -2.06 26.00
C ASN A 294 -3.70 -2.93 27.18
N GLN A 295 -5.00 -2.85 27.51
CA GLN A 295 -5.63 -3.62 28.60
C GLN A 295 -6.17 -4.96 28.07
N TYR A 296 -5.25 -5.85 27.71
CA TYR A 296 -5.59 -7.13 27.05
C TYR A 296 -6.41 -8.08 27.93
N SER A 297 -6.27 -8.04 29.26
CA SER A 297 -7.10 -8.81 30.20
C SER A 297 -8.59 -8.48 30.09
N ASP A 298 -8.92 -7.19 30.12
CA ASP A 298 -10.29 -6.67 30.03
C ASP A 298 -10.87 -6.89 28.63
N ALA A 299 -10.02 -6.85 27.60
CA ALA A 299 -10.41 -7.21 26.24
C ALA A 299 -10.76 -8.70 26.12
N ILE A 300 -9.99 -9.61 26.72
CA ILE A 300 -10.25 -11.06 26.72
C ILE A 300 -11.57 -11.40 27.41
N THR A 301 -11.90 -10.78 28.55
CA THR A 301 -13.21 -11.01 29.19
C THR A 301 -14.36 -10.53 28.31
N SER A 302 -14.17 -9.42 27.61
CA SER A 302 -15.14 -8.84 26.68
C SER A 302 -15.39 -9.72 25.46
N PHE A 303 -14.33 -10.10 24.72
CA PHE A 303 -14.46 -10.97 23.55
C PHE A 303 -14.83 -12.41 23.93
N GLY A 304 -14.36 -12.91 25.07
CA GLY A 304 -14.72 -14.22 25.61
C GLY A 304 -16.22 -14.36 25.88
N TYR A 305 -16.87 -13.30 26.39
CA TYR A 305 -18.34 -13.25 26.54
C TYR A 305 -19.05 -13.33 25.18
N ILE A 306 -18.62 -12.53 24.20
CA ILE A 306 -19.21 -12.53 22.84
C ILE A 306 -19.11 -13.92 22.20
N MET A 307 -17.94 -14.56 22.30
CA MET A 307 -17.68 -15.92 21.82
C MET A 307 -18.46 -17.01 22.56
N SER A 308 -19.04 -16.73 23.73
CA SER A 308 -19.89 -17.68 24.46
C SER A 308 -21.39 -17.60 24.09
N GLU A 309 -21.83 -16.50 23.49
CA GLU A 309 -23.22 -16.29 23.06
C GLU A 309 -23.37 -16.62 21.56
N LYS A 310 -22.76 -15.80 20.69
CA LYS A 310 -22.72 -15.98 19.23
C LYS A 310 -21.64 -15.06 18.65
N GLY A 311 -20.40 -15.50 18.66
CA GLY A 311 -19.27 -14.73 18.13
C GLY A 311 -19.21 -14.71 16.60
N ASP A 312 -18.73 -13.59 16.04
CA ASP A 312 -18.35 -13.48 14.63
C ASP A 312 -16.85 -13.80 14.45
N PHE A 313 -16.42 -14.14 13.22
CA PHE A 313 -15.02 -14.45 12.89
C PHE A 313 -14.02 -13.38 13.36
N ARG A 314 -14.39 -12.09 13.28
CA ARG A 314 -13.55 -10.98 13.78
C ARG A 314 -13.41 -10.96 15.30
N ASP A 315 -14.44 -11.32 16.06
CA ASP A 315 -14.33 -11.34 17.54
C ASP A 315 -13.43 -12.48 18.00
N ALA A 316 -13.52 -13.64 17.34
CA ALA A 316 -12.63 -14.76 17.57
C ALA A 316 -11.18 -14.37 17.25
N LEU A 317 -10.94 -13.70 16.12
CA LEU A 317 -9.64 -13.15 15.77
C LEU A 317 -9.14 -12.12 16.81
N HIS A 318 -9.97 -11.18 17.26
CA HIS A 318 -9.59 -10.22 18.32
C HIS A 318 -9.22 -10.93 19.62
N LEU A 319 -9.97 -11.97 20.02
CA LEU A 319 -9.66 -12.80 21.19
C LEU A 319 -8.30 -13.49 21.06
N ILE A 320 -8.01 -14.07 19.89
CA ILE A 320 -6.72 -14.71 19.59
C ILE A 320 -5.57 -13.69 19.67
N VAL A 321 -5.72 -12.49 19.07
CA VAL A 321 -4.68 -11.44 19.13
C VAL A 321 -4.46 -10.95 20.58
N CYS A 322 -5.51 -10.88 21.40
CA CYS A 322 -5.35 -10.54 22.82
C CYS A 322 -4.61 -11.64 23.61
N HIS A 323 -4.92 -12.92 23.38
CA HIS A 323 -4.15 -14.02 23.99
C HIS A 323 -2.69 -14.05 23.51
N TYR A 324 -2.46 -13.76 22.22
CA TYR A 324 -1.12 -13.60 21.65
C TYR A 324 -0.33 -12.48 22.33
N ALA A 325 -0.96 -11.32 22.58
CA ALA A 325 -0.32 -10.21 23.28
C ALA A 325 0.06 -10.53 24.74
N ILE A 326 -0.64 -11.46 25.38
CA ILE A 326 -0.31 -11.97 26.73
C ILE A 326 0.72 -13.12 26.68
N GLY A 327 0.84 -13.84 25.56
CA GLY A 327 1.73 -15.00 25.40
C GLY A 327 1.12 -16.33 25.86
N ASP A 328 -0.19 -16.41 26.08
CA ASP A 328 -0.88 -17.61 26.56
C ASP A 328 -1.15 -18.62 25.44
N LYS A 329 -0.22 -19.56 25.24
CA LYS A 329 -0.26 -20.56 24.16
C LYS A 329 -1.51 -21.45 24.19
N GLU A 330 -1.97 -21.86 25.37
CA GLU A 330 -3.09 -22.79 25.50
C GLU A 330 -4.43 -22.12 25.22
N ASN A 331 -4.61 -20.87 25.68
CA ASN A 331 -5.83 -20.13 25.35
C ASN A 331 -5.79 -19.57 23.91
N MET A 332 -4.62 -19.36 23.29
CA MET A 332 -4.51 -19.17 21.83
C MET A 332 -5.06 -20.37 21.06
N LYS A 333 -4.65 -21.61 21.39
CA LYS A 333 -5.18 -22.85 20.77
C LYS A 333 -6.72 -22.92 20.90
N LYS A 334 -7.25 -22.72 22.11
CA LYS A 334 -8.70 -22.79 22.37
C LYS A 334 -9.48 -21.70 21.66
N ALA A 335 -8.96 -20.47 21.59
CA ALA A 335 -9.59 -19.39 20.84
C ALA A 335 -9.56 -19.64 19.33
N PHE A 336 -8.51 -20.29 18.82
CA PHE A 336 -8.42 -20.72 17.43
C PHE A 336 -9.39 -21.85 17.08
N LEU A 337 -9.55 -22.86 17.94
CA LEU A 337 -10.59 -23.89 17.77
C LEU A 337 -11.99 -23.26 17.77
N LYS A 338 -12.26 -22.30 18.67
CA LYS A 338 -13.52 -21.54 18.65
C LYS A 338 -13.75 -20.73 17.36
N LEU A 339 -12.69 -20.21 16.74
CA LEU A 339 -12.79 -19.57 15.41
C LEU A 339 -13.22 -20.57 14.34
N LEU A 340 -12.69 -21.80 14.37
CA LEU A 340 -13.09 -22.86 13.44
C LEU A 340 -14.50 -23.40 13.73
N GLU A 341 -14.93 -23.39 14.98
CA GLU A 341 -16.29 -23.77 15.41
C GLU A 341 -17.35 -22.68 15.12
N THR A 342 -16.96 -21.43 14.81
CA THR A 342 -17.96 -20.37 14.52
C THR A 342 -18.77 -20.68 13.26
N TYR A 343 -20.10 -20.65 13.44
CA TYR A 343 -21.10 -21.36 12.65
C TYR A 343 -20.96 -21.20 11.12
N ASP A 344 -20.65 -22.31 10.44
CA ASP A 344 -20.55 -22.37 8.98
C ASP A 344 -21.94 -22.64 8.38
N VAL A 345 -22.51 -21.69 7.65
CA VAL A 345 -23.74 -21.91 6.84
C VAL A 345 -23.32 -22.53 5.51
N ASN A 346 -22.86 -23.78 5.54
CA ASN A 346 -22.40 -24.59 4.40
C ASN A 346 -22.12 -23.75 3.14
N PHE A 347 -21.05 -22.95 3.14
CA PHE A 347 -20.66 -22.11 2.00
C PHE A 347 -19.96 -22.94 0.90
N SER A 348 -20.42 -24.18 0.73
CA SER A 348 -20.00 -25.07 -0.34
C SER A 348 -20.39 -24.45 -1.67
N SER A 349 -19.49 -24.57 -2.64
CA SER A 349 -19.78 -24.17 -4.02
C SER A 349 -20.86 -25.10 -4.58
N ASP A 350 -20.68 -26.37 -4.23
CA ASP A 350 -21.50 -27.58 -4.36
C ASP A 350 -23.01 -27.34 -4.19
N ARG A 351 -23.44 -26.46 -3.25
CA ARG A 351 -24.87 -26.17 -3.00
C ARG A 351 -25.62 -25.65 -4.24
N TYR A 352 -24.90 -25.09 -5.22
CA TYR A 352 -25.45 -24.63 -6.50
C TYR A 352 -24.88 -25.38 -7.71
N GLU A 353 -23.81 -26.17 -7.52
CA GLU A 353 -23.29 -27.06 -8.58
C GLU A 353 -24.16 -28.32 -8.76
N MET A 354 -25.08 -28.61 -7.82
CA MET A 354 -26.15 -29.60 -8.05
C MET A 354 -27.22 -29.16 -9.07
N ILE A 355 -27.04 -28.02 -9.75
CA ILE A 355 -27.90 -27.52 -10.82
C ILE A 355 -27.15 -27.58 -12.16
N THR A 356 -26.58 -28.75 -12.48
CA THR A 356 -25.86 -29.00 -13.75
C THR A 356 -26.39 -30.25 -14.46
N ASP A 357 -27.60 -30.15 -14.98
CA ASP A 357 -27.94 -30.84 -16.22
C ASP A 357 -27.63 -29.85 -17.35
N ASP A 358 -26.53 -30.08 -18.09
CA ASP A 358 -25.94 -29.11 -19.03
C ASP A 358 -26.87 -28.72 -20.20
N ASP A 359 -27.92 -29.49 -20.45
CA ASP A 359 -28.91 -29.25 -21.51
C ASP A 359 -30.01 -28.25 -21.13
N ASP A 360 -30.19 -27.90 -19.84
CA ASP A 360 -31.31 -27.06 -19.41
C ASP A 360 -30.97 -25.56 -19.38
N THR A 361 -31.36 -24.86 -20.45
CA THR A 361 -31.19 -23.39 -20.59
C THR A 361 -31.80 -22.60 -19.43
N LEU A 362 -32.83 -23.12 -18.75
CA LEU A 362 -33.42 -22.47 -17.58
C LEU A 362 -32.50 -22.53 -16.35
N ALA A 363 -31.81 -23.65 -16.15
CA ALA A 363 -30.86 -23.84 -15.05
C ALA A 363 -29.69 -22.85 -15.14
N THR A 364 -29.13 -22.66 -16.35
CA THR A 364 -28.02 -21.72 -16.57
C THR A 364 -28.40 -20.26 -16.29
N LEU A 365 -29.60 -19.83 -16.71
CA LEU A 365 -30.16 -18.50 -16.40
C LEU A 365 -30.41 -18.30 -14.90
N ILE A 366 -30.93 -19.32 -14.21
CA ILE A 366 -31.11 -19.30 -12.75
C ILE A 366 -29.76 -19.17 -12.04
N LEU A 367 -28.74 -19.92 -12.46
CA LEU A 367 -27.38 -19.81 -11.92
C LEU A 367 -26.75 -18.44 -12.17
N GLU A 368 -27.00 -17.81 -13.32
CA GLU A 368 -26.51 -16.45 -13.59
C GLU A 368 -27.22 -15.40 -12.73
N ALA A 369 -28.54 -15.50 -12.56
CA ALA A 369 -29.28 -14.66 -11.63
C ALA A 369 -28.77 -14.82 -10.18
N ILE A 370 -28.52 -16.05 -9.74
CA ILE A 370 -27.94 -16.34 -8.41
C ILE A 370 -26.51 -15.78 -8.28
N LYS A 371 -25.68 -15.80 -9.34
CA LYS A 371 -24.32 -15.20 -9.30
C LYS A 371 -24.34 -13.69 -9.05
N VAL A 372 -25.38 -12.99 -9.50
CA VAL A 372 -25.56 -11.53 -9.34
C VAL A 372 -26.33 -11.16 -8.08
N ASP A 373 -27.07 -12.10 -7.48
CA ASP A 373 -27.88 -11.85 -6.28
C ASP A 373 -27.09 -11.27 -5.09
N SER A 374 -27.74 -10.32 -4.43
CA SER A 374 -27.37 -9.69 -3.17
C SER A 374 -27.01 -10.68 -2.06
N LEU A 375 -27.76 -11.77 -1.89
CA LEU A 375 -27.48 -12.78 -0.86
C LEU A 375 -26.23 -13.57 -1.22
N ARG A 376 -26.08 -14.01 -2.48
CA ARG A 376 -24.87 -14.73 -2.95
C ARG A 376 -23.61 -13.86 -2.94
N LYS A 377 -23.75 -12.54 -3.11
CA LYS A 377 -22.66 -11.58 -2.88
C LYS A 377 -22.29 -11.52 -1.40
N TRP A 378 -23.26 -11.41 -0.50
CA TRP A 378 -23.04 -11.41 0.95
C TRP A 378 -22.43 -12.74 1.46
N GLU A 379 -22.87 -13.89 0.94
CA GLU A 379 -22.28 -15.20 1.23
C GLU A 379 -20.78 -15.23 0.86
N ARG A 380 -20.43 -14.72 -0.34
CA ARG A 380 -19.02 -14.64 -0.79
C ARG A 380 -18.20 -13.69 0.07
N GLU A 381 -18.74 -12.52 0.43
CA GLU A 381 -18.06 -11.57 1.32
C GLU A 381 -17.83 -12.19 2.72
N ARG A 382 -18.81 -12.93 3.26
CA ARG A 382 -18.67 -13.66 4.54
C ARG A 382 -17.66 -14.81 4.46
N LYS A 383 -17.64 -15.59 3.38
CA LYS A 383 -16.63 -16.64 3.16
C LYS A 383 -15.22 -16.04 3.08
N GLN A 384 -15.03 -14.97 2.30
CA GLN A 384 -13.73 -14.28 2.21
C GLN A 384 -13.27 -13.72 3.57
N GLU A 385 -14.19 -13.21 4.39
CA GLU A 385 -13.90 -12.72 5.74
C GLU A 385 -13.48 -13.87 6.68
N ARG A 386 -14.21 -14.99 6.67
CA ARG A 386 -13.86 -16.22 7.40
C ARG A 386 -12.46 -16.71 7.01
N ASP A 387 -12.22 -16.91 5.72
CA ASP A 387 -10.98 -17.47 5.19
C ASP A 387 -9.79 -16.55 5.52
N TRP A 388 -9.98 -15.23 5.42
CA TRP A 388 -8.97 -14.24 5.81
C TRP A 388 -8.70 -14.23 7.33
N CYS A 389 -9.73 -14.36 8.18
CA CYS A 389 -9.58 -14.46 9.63
C CYS A 389 -8.81 -15.72 10.04
N ILE A 390 -9.15 -16.88 9.47
CA ILE A 390 -8.47 -18.16 9.75
C ILE A 390 -7.01 -18.10 9.30
N LEU A 391 -6.74 -17.60 8.09
CA LEU A 391 -5.39 -17.47 7.55
C LEU A 391 -4.53 -16.48 8.36
N LEU A 392 -5.09 -15.36 8.81
CA LEU A 392 -4.36 -14.38 9.62
C LEU A 392 -4.09 -14.91 11.04
N ALA A 393 -5.09 -15.55 11.65
CA ALA A 393 -4.95 -16.16 12.97
C ALA A 393 -3.89 -17.27 12.97
N SER A 394 -3.95 -18.21 12.00
CA SER A 394 -2.99 -19.30 11.89
C SER A 394 -1.56 -18.77 11.65
N GLN A 395 -1.37 -17.80 10.74
CA GLN A 395 -0.05 -17.18 10.49
C GLN A 395 0.52 -16.46 11.73
N LEU A 396 -0.33 -15.91 12.59
CA LEU A 396 0.07 -15.24 13.83
C LEU A 396 0.52 -16.25 14.91
N ILE A 397 -0.26 -17.32 15.09
CA ILE A 397 -0.08 -18.24 16.24
C ILE A 397 0.87 -19.41 15.94
N SER A 398 0.95 -19.88 14.69
CA SER A 398 1.75 -21.06 14.32
C SER A 398 3.24 -20.97 14.66
N PRO A 399 3.92 -19.80 14.65
CA PRO A 399 5.33 -19.74 15.06
C PRO A 399 5.55 -19.81 16.58
N VAL A 400 4.48 -19.72 17.38
CA VAL A 400 4.54 -19.51 18.85
C VAL A 400 3.87 -20.66 19.63
N ILE A 401 2.81 -21.26 19.08
CA ILE A 401 2.04 -22.32 19.76
C ILE A 401 2.85 -23.60 20.02
N GLY A 402 3.73 -24.00 19.09
CA GLY A 402 4.56 -25.19 19.22
C GLY A 402 5.73 -25.04 20.20
N GLU A 403 6.38 -26.17 20.52
CA GLU A 403 7.74 -26.18 21.09
C GLU A 403 8.76 -25.93 19.99
N THR A 404 8.61 -26.63 18.86
CA THR A 404 9.32 -26.34 17.61
C THR A 404 8.44 -25.53 16.66
N PHE A 405 9.10 -24.80 15.75
CA PHE A 405 8.44 -24.06 14.67
C PHE A 405 7.56 -24.96 13.80
N THR A 406 8.08 -26.14 13.45
CA THR A 406 7.46 -27.09 12.53
C THR A 406 6.14 -27.66 13.09
N GLN A 407 6.14 -28.09 14.36
CA GLN A 407 4.96 -28.59 15.09
C GLN A 407 3.84 -27.55 15.20
N GLY A 408 4.19 -26.26 15.39
CA GLY A 408 3.20 -25.20 15.54
C GLY A 408 2.40 -24.95 14.25
N TYR A 409 3.01 -25.14 13.08
CA TYR A 409 2.32 -25.12 11.80
C TYR A 409 1.51 -26.40 11.56
N GLU A 410 2.07 -27.57 11.85
CA GLU A 410 1.36 -28.87 11.72
C GLU A 410 0.08 -28.88 12.54
N TRP A 411 0.13 -28.47 13.82
CA TRP A 411 -1.07 -28.37 14.66
C TRP A 411 -2.15 -27.44 14.08
N CYS A 412 -1.75 -26.31 13.49
CA CYS A 412 -2.72 -25.40 12.86
C CYS A 412 -3.35 -26.03 11.61
N VAL A 413 -2.56 -26.71 10.79
CA VAL A 413 -3.02 -27.38 9.56
C VAL A 413 -3.97 -28.53 9.90
N ASP A 414 -3.63 -29.36 10.89
CA ASP A 414 -4.46 -30.48 11.34
C ASP A 414 -5.79 -30.00 11.93
N ALA A 415 -5.78 -28.92 12.71
CA ALA A 415 -7.00 -28.30 13.24
C ALA A 415 -7.94 -27.80 12.12
N ILE A 416 -7.37 -27.14 11.09
CA ILE A 416 -8.13 -26.60 9.95
C ILE A 416 -8.67 -27.71 9.04
N ARG A 417 -7.87 -28.76 8.79
CA ARG A 417 -8.30 -29.95 8.05
C ARG A 417 -9.43 -30.68 8.79
N SER A 418 -9.33 -30.81 10.11
CA SER A 418 -10.39 -31.40 10.96
C SER A 418 -11.69 -30.58 10.94
N ALA A 419 -11.60 -29.27 10.72
CA ALA A 419 -12.74 -28.37 10.58
C ALA A 419 -13.32 -28.30 9.14
N GLY A 420 -12.85 -29.15 8.21
CA GLY A 420 -13.37 -29.21 6.83
C GLY A 420 -12.85 -28.12 5.88
N CYS A 421 -11.91 -27.28 6.30
CA CYS A 421 -11.37 -26.17 5.51
C CYS A 421 -10.06 -26.53 4.79
N GLY A 422 -10.07 -27.61 4.01
CA GLY A 422 -8.88 -28.20 3.36
C GLY A 422 -8.00 -27.19 2.61
N ASP A 423 -8.61 -26.37 1.75
CA ASP A 423 -7.92 -25.36 0.92
C ASP A 423 -7.06 -24.38 1.74
N ILE A 424 -7.55 -23.97 2.92
CA ILE A 424 -6.85 -23.02 3.81
C ILE A 424 -5.67 -23.72 4.50
N GLY A 425 -5.80 -25.01 4.83
CA GLY A 425 -4.69 -25.80 5.36
C GLY A 425 -3.52 -25.88 4.39
N ASP A 426 -3.83 -25.98 3.09
CA ASP A 426 -2.86 -26.03 2.01
C ASP A 426 -2.15 -24.68 1.80
N ASP A 427 -2.89 -23.56 1.84
CA ASP A 427 -2.31 -22.21 1.89
C ASP A 427 -1.35 -22.04 3.10
N ILE A 428 -1.63 -22.68 4.24
CA ILE A 428 -0.78 -22.56 5.44
C ILE A 428 0.49 -23.41 5.35
N GLU A 429 0.44 -24.61 4.74
CA GLU A 429 1.65 -25.38 4.42
C GLU A 429 2.54 -24.62 3.42
N ILE A 430 1.95 -23.93 2.45
CA ILE A 430 2.70 -23.03 1.54
C ILE A 430 3.32 -21.85 2.32
N ASN A 431 2.60 -21.29 3.29
CA ASN A 431 3.15 -20.24 4.18
C ASN A 431 4.26 -20.76 5.12
N LYS A 432 4.20 -22.03 5.57
CA LYS A 432 5.27 -22.72 6.31
C LYS A 432 6.54 -22.73 5.48
N ALA A 433 6.45 -23.17 4.22
CA ALA A 433 7.57 -23.14 3.28
C ALA A 433 8.13 -21.72 3.09
N VAL A 434 7.29 -20.72 2.79
CA VAL A 434 7.73 -19.31 2.65
C VAL A 434 8.42 -18.79 3.92
N LYS A 435 8.03 -19.25 5.11
CA LYS A 435 8.66 -18.84 6.37
C LYS A 435 10.01 -19.54 6.60
N HIS A 436 10.19 -20.79 6.19
CA HIS A 436 11.51 -21.44 6.10
C HIS A 436 12.44 -20.67 5.14
N LEU A 437 11.93 -20.15 4.02
CA LEU A 437 12.73 -19.31 3.10
C LEU A 437 13.25 -18.03 3.74
N LYS A 438 12.41 -17.35 4.55
CA LYS A 438 12.86 -16.17 5.32
C LYS A 438 13.93 -16.50 6.36
N ARG A 439 14.08 -17.77 6.74
CA ARG A 439 15.16 -18.29 7.61
C ARG A 439 16.35 -18.86 6.84
N ARG A 440 16.31 -18.86 5.50
CA ARG A 440 17.30 -19.51 4.60
C ARG A 440 17.36 -21.04 4.73
N GLU A 441 16.29 -21.66 5.26
CA GLU A 441 16.12 -23.11 5.41
C GLU A 441 15.60 -23.73 4.09
N PHE A 442 16.40 -23.62 3.02
CA PHE A 442 15.96 -23.96 1.65
C PHE A 442 15.55 -25.42 1.46
N THR A 443 16.20 -26.36 2.14
CA THR A 443 15.92 -27.81 2.04
C THR A 443 14.54 -28.17 2.59
N GLU A 444 14.18 -27.64 3.76
CA GLU A 444 12.87 -27.86 4.40
C GLU A 444 11.75 -27.18 3.61
N ALA A 445 12.00 -26.00 3.04
CA ALA A 445 11.06 -25.33 2.14
C ALA A 445 10.80 -26.12 0.84
N ILE A 446 11.84 -26.70 0.22
CA ILE A 446 11.66 -27.56 -0.95
C ILE A 446 10.91 -28.85 -0.58
N GLY A 447 11.25 -29.47 0.55
CA GLY A 447 10.55 -30.68 1.03
C GLY A 447 9.07 -30.46 1.29
N THR A 448 8.71 -29.33 1.92
CA THR A 448 7.31 -28.95 2.18
C THR A 448 6.54 -28.54 0.93
N LEU A 449 7.18 -27.94 -0.08
CA LEU A 449 6.50 -27.60 -1.34
C LEU A 449 6.30 -28.81 -2.27
N LYS A 450 7.18 -29.81 -2.21
CA LYS A 450 7.06 -31.02 -3.06
C LYS A 450 5.88 -31.92 -2.71
N THR A 451 5.29 -31.80 -1.51
CA THR A 451 4.05 -32.53 -1.19
C THR A 451 2.88 -32.10 -2.09
N PHE A 452 2.94 -30.91 -2.69
CA PHE A 452 1.94 -30.36 -3.60
C PHE A 452 2.07 -30.80 -5.05
N GLU A 453 3.16 -31.48 -5.46
CA GLU A 453 3.29 -32.00 -6.84
C GLU A 453 2.19 -33.01 -7.21
N LYS A 454 1.58 -33.67 -6.21
CA LYS A 454 0.52 -34.66 -6.38
C LYS A 454 -0.90 -34.11 -6.18
N LYS A 455 -1.02 -32.80 -5.90
CA LYS A 455 -2.30 -32.11 -5.73
C LYS A 455 -2.59 -31.31 -7.00
N GLU A 456 -3.87 -31.09 -7.27
CA GLU A 456 -4.32 -30.26 -8.40
C GLU A 456 -4.89 -28.92 -7.91
N GLY A 457 -5.04 -27.98 -8.82
CA GLY A 457 -5.62 -26.66 -8.55
C GLY A 457 -4.64 -25.60 -8.05
N LYS A 458 -5.18 -24.53 -7.46
CA LYS A 458 -4.45 -23.27 -7.20
C LYS A 458 -3.28 -23.41 -6.22
N ALA A 459 -3.42 -24.27 -5.20
CA ALA A 459 -2.35 -24.57 -4.25
C ALA A 459 -1.13 -25.20 -4.98
N ALA A 460 -1.38 -26.08 -5.95
CA ALA A 460 -0.32 -26.71 -6.74
C ALA A 460 0.42 -25.70 -7.64
N SER A 461 -0.30 -24.83 -8.37
CA SER A 461 0.35 -23.78 -9.19
C SER A 461 1.18 -22.82 -8.33
N THR A 462 0.66 -22.40 -7.17
CA THR A 462 1.43 -21.53 -6.26
C THR A 462 2.63 -22.26 -5.66
N ALA A 463 2.53 -23.55 -5.31
CA ALA A 463 3.67 -24.34 -4.85
C ALA A 463 4.73 -24.53 -5.95
N ALA A 464 4.34 -24.84 -7.19
CA ALA A 464 5.24 -24.94 -8.35
C ALA A 464 5.92 -23.59 -8.66
N THR A 465 5.17 -22.48 -8.56
CA THR A 465 5.73 -21.11 -8.65
C THR A 465 6.82 -20.89 -7.60
N ASN A 466 6.60 -21.36 -6.36
CA ASN A 466 7.58 -21.24 -5.28
C ASN A 466 8.81 -22.14 -5.51
N LEU A 467 8.62 -23.37 -6.01
CA LEU A 467 9.72 -24.29 -6.32
C LEU A 467 10.59 -23.75 -7.46
N SER A 468 9.99 -23.26 -8.54
CA SER A 468 10.69 -22.60 -9.64
C SER A 468 11.56 -21.44 -9.14
N PHE A 469 11.00 -20.60 -8.28
CA PHE A 469 11.71 -19.51 -7.63
C PHE A 469 12.93 -20.00 -6.82
N LEU A 470 12.81 -21.11 -6.09
CA LEU A 470 13.90 -21.63 -5.26
C LEU A 470 15.04 -22.25 -6.04
N TYR A 471 14.72 -23.02 -7.07
CA TYR A 471 15.73 -23.56 -7.97
C TYR A 471 16.48 -22.45 -8.72
N LEU A 472 15.80 -21.35 -9.05
CA LEU A 472 16.45 -20.15 -9.61
C LEU A 472 17.45 -19.50 -8.62
N LEU A 473 17.14 -19.48 -7.31
CA LEU A 473 18.09 -19.00 -6.28
C LEU A 473 19.27 -19.95 -6.06
N GLN A 474 19.05 -21.26 -6.18
CA GLN A 474 20.11 -22.28 -6.12
C GLN A 474 20.95 -22.34 -7.41
N ASN A 475 20.61 -21.52 -8.42
CA ASN A 475 21.23 -21.48 -9.74
C ASN A 475 21.06 -22.80 -10.54
N GLU A 476 20.06 -23.62 -10.18
CA GLU A 476 19.64 -24.80 -10.93
C GLU A 476 18.60 -24.40 -12.00
N LEU A 477 19.08 -23.84 -13.11
CA LEU A 477 18.20 -23.23 -14.12
C LEU A 477 17.26 -24.25 -14.80
N GLU A 478 17.72 -25.48 -15.04
CA GLU A 478 16.92 -26.54 -15.71
C GLU A 478 15.78 -27.10 -14.85
N THR A 479 15.94 -27.14 -13.53
CA THR A 479 14.85 -27.52 -12.61
C THR A 479 13.89 -26.34 -12.44
N ALA A 480 14.41 -25.12 -12.29
CA ALA A 480 13.61 -23.90 -12.20
C ALA A 480 12.69 -23.69 -13.42
N ASP A 481 13.20 -23.94 -14.62
CA ASP A 481 12.49 -23.75 -15.89
C ASP A 481 11.33 -24.76 -16.06
N ARG A 482 11.53 -26.02 -15.63
CA ARG A 482 10.49 -27.07 -15.61
C ARG A 482 9.37 -26.78 -14.62
N TYR A 483 9.70 -26.33 -13.41
CA TYR A 483 8.68 -25.94 -12.42
C TYR A 483 7.94 -24.66 -12.84
N ALA A 484 8.55 -23.79 -13.64
CA ALA A 484 7.87 -22.64 -14.23
C ALA A 484 6.83 -23.09 -15.28
N ASP A 485 7.16 -24.06 -16.15
CA ASP A 485 6.20 -24.63 -17.10
C ASP A 485 5.02 -25.27 -16.37
N ILE A 486 5.27 -26.14 -15.39
CA ILE A 486 4.21 -26.77 -14.58
C ILE A 486 3.30 -25.71 -13.93
N ALA A 487 3.85 -24.60 -13.46
CA ALA A 487 3.07 -23.51 -12.87
C ALA A 487 2.21 -22.74 -13.89
N ILE A 488 2.66 -22.61 -15.14
CA ILE A 488 1.94 -21.97 -16.26
C ILE A 488 0.87 -22.91 -16.84
N ASP A 489 1.18 -24.21 -16.96
CA ASP A 489 0.25 -25.24 -17.43
C ASP A 489 -0.92 -25.43 -16.45
N THR A 490 -0.66 -25.29 -15.15
CA THR A 490 -1.70 -25.36 -14.10
C THR A 490 -2.48 -24.06 -13.90
N ASP A 491 -1.86 -22.88 -14.06
CA ASP A 491 -2.54 -21.59 -14.06
C ASP A 491 -1.86 -20.61 -15.04
N ARG A 492 -2.43 -20.51 -16.25
CA ARG A 492 -1.92 -19.62 -17.30
C ARG A 492 -2.03 -18.13 -16.98
N PHE A 493 -2.91 -17.76 -16.03
CA PHE A 493 -3.11 -16.37 -15.63
C PHE A 493 -2.21 -15.96 -14.45
N ASN A 494 -1.43 -16.89 -13.89
CA ASN A 494 -0.49 -16.64 -12.81
C ASN A 494 0.71 -15.80 -13.27
N SER A 495 0.62 -14.48 -13.08
CA SER A 495 1.68 -13.51 -13.38
C SER A 495 3.02 -13.85 -12.71
N SER A 496 3.02 -14.45 -11.51
CA SER A 496 4.25 -14.84 -10.81
C SER A 496 4.96 -16.02 -11.48
N ALA A 497 4.22 -16.98 -12.05
CA ALA A 497 4.78 -18.09 -12.80
C ALA A 497 5.44 -17.59 -14.10
N LEU A 498 4.77 -16.71 -14.84
CA LEU A 498 5.29 -16.06 -16.05
C LEU A 498 6.56 -15.23 -15.75
N VAL A 499 6.57 -14.48 -14.63
CA VAL A 499 7.79 -13.77 -14.16
C VAL A 499 8.94 -14.75 -13.90
N ASN A 500 8.68 -15.88 -13.24
CA ASN A 500 9.72 -16.89 -12.99
C ASN A 500 10.26 -17.53 -14.28
N LYS A 501 9.39 -17.83 -15.26
CA LYS A 501 9.82 -18.30 -16.60
C LYS A 501 10.68 -17.27 -17.32
N GLY A 502 10.27 -16.00 -17.27
CA GLY A 502 11.07 -14.87 -17.77
C GLY A 502 12.43 -14.76 -17.07
N ASN A 503 12.48 -14.96 -15.75
CA ASN A 503 13.71 -14.94 -14.96
C ASN A 503 14.66 -16.08 -15.37
N CYS A 504 14.14 -17.29 -15.61
CA CYS A 504 14.92 -18.42 -16.14
C CYS A 504 15.52 -18.07 -17.51
N CYS A 505 14.70 -17.57 -18.44
CA CYS A 505 15.15 -17.14 -19.78
C CYS A 505 16.24 -16.05 -19.70
N SER A 506 16.05 -15.05 -18.85
CA SER A 506 17.02 -13.96 -18.66
C SER A 506 18.35 -14.43 -18.06
N LYS A 507 18.32 -15.41 -17.15
CA LYS A 507 19.54 -16.06 -16.61
C LYS A 507 20.27 -16.91 -17.64
N LEU A 508 19.53 -17.53 -18.57
CA LEU A 508 20.09 -18.22 -19.74
C LEU A 508 20.60 -17.26 -20.83
N GLY A 509 20.43 -15.94 -20.65
CA GLY A 509 20.88 -14.89 -21.57
C GLY A 509 19.88 -14.53 -22.68
N ASP A 510 18.70 -15.15 -22.68
CA ASP A 510 17.63 -14.89 -23.67
C ASP A 510 16.69 -13.78 -23.17
N TYR A 511 17.17 -12.54 -23.31
CA TYR A 511 16.44 -11.36 -22.87
C TYR A 511 15.20 -11.06 -23.72
N GLU A 512 15.14 -11.53 -24.98
CA GLU A 512 13.99 -11.27 -25.85
C GLU A 512 12.79 -12.12 -25.43
N ARG A 513 12.96 -13.44 -25.24
CA ARG A 513 11.90 -14.30 -24.66
C ARG A 513 11.53 -13.89 -23.25
N ALA A 514 12.51 -13.51 -22.42
CA ALA A 514 12.22 -12.95 -21.10
C ALA A 514 11.29 -11.72 -21.18
N SER A 515 11.56 -10.80 -22.12
CA SER A 515 10.72 -9.61 -22.33
C SER A 515 9.29 -9.92 -22.80
N GLN A 516 9.07 -11.07 -23.46
CA GLN A 516 7.74 -11.53 -23.87
C GLN A 516 6.97 -12.03 -22.64
N PHE A 517 7.53 -12.95 -21.86
CA PHE A 517 6.89 -13.47 -20.64
C PHE A 517 6.58 -12.37 -19.61
N TYR A 518 7.42 -11.34 -19.46
CA TYR A 518 7.08 -10.21 -18.59
C TYR A 518 5.94 -9.34 -19.14
N LYS A 519 5.80 -9.20 -20.47
CA LYS A 519 4.66 -8.49 -21.06
C LYS A 519 3.36 -9.29 -20.87
N GLU A 520 3.41 -10.61 -20.97
CA GLU A 520 2.28 -11.49 -20.66
C GLU A 520 1.88 -11.40 -19.19
N ALA A 521 2.85 -11.43 -18.27
CA ALA A 521 2.61 -11.21 -16.84
C ALA A 521 1.93 -9.84 -16.56
N LEU A 522 2.31 -8.79 -17.30
CA LEU A 522 1.69 -7.45 -17.20
C LEU A 522 0.34 -7.33 -17.89
N ALA A 523 0.01 -8.22 -18.84
CA ALA A 523 -1.32 -8.30 -19.43
C ALA A 523 -2.31 -8.94 -18.45
N ASN A 524 -1.85 -9.93 -17.67
CA ASN A 524 -2.63 -10.57 -16.60
C ASN A 524 -2.74 -9.67 -15.36
N GLU A 525 -1.61 -9.11 -14.88
CA GLU A 525 -1.57 -8.18 -13.75
C GLU A 525 -0.78 -6.91 -14.09
N SER A 526 -1.52 -5.85 -14.47
CA SER A 526 -0.94 -4.55 -14.85
C SER A 526 -0.17 -3.85 -13.71
N SER A 527 -0.40 -4.25 -12.46
CA SER A 527 0.27 -3.75 -11.25
C SER A 527 1.49 -4.56 -10.80
N CYS A 528 1.86 -5.66 -11.47
CA CYS A 528 2.97 -6.51 -11.05
C CYS A 528 4.32 -5.77 -11.15
N ILE A 529 4.86 -5.35 -10.01
CA ILE A 529 6.08 -4.56 -9.90
C ILE A 529 7.30 -5.40 -10.29
N GLU A 530 7.30 -6.68 -9.94
CA GLU A 530 8.33 -7.65 -10.29
C GLU A 530 8.46 -7.80 -11.81
N ALA A 531 7.33 -7.89 -12.53
CA ALA A 531 7.30 -7.93 -13.99
C ALA A 531 7.78 -6.61 -14.60
N LEU A 532 7.32 -5.45 -14.11
CA LEU A 532 7.78 -4.13 -14.58
C LEU A 532 9.30 -3.97 -14.43
N TYR A 533 9.88 -4.36 -13.30
CA TYR A 533 11.30 -4.14 -13.03
C TYR A 533 12.17 -5.13 -13.81
N ASN A 534 11.81 -6.41 -13.84
CA ASN A 534 12.54 -7.40 -14.64
C ASN A 534 12.46 -7.07 -16.14
N LEU A 535 11.31 -6.58 -16.63
CA LEU A 535 11.17 -6.06 -18.00
C LEU A 535 12.09 -4.86 -18.25
N ALA A 536 12.24 -3.94 -17.29
CA ALA A 536 13.18 -2.83 -17.40
C ALA A 536 14.64 -3.30 -17.48
N LEU A 537 15.04 -4.26 -16.64
CA LEU A 537 16.39 -4.85 -16.68
C LEU A 537 16.66 -5.58 -18.01
N ALA A 538 15.71 -6.37 -18.50
CA ALA A 538 15.82 -7.06 -19.78
C ALA A 538 15.95 -6.07 -20.95
N ASN A 539 15.11 -5.03 -21.00
CA ASN A 539 15.20 -3.99 -22.03
C ASN A 539 16.50 -3.16 -21.93
N LYS A 540 17.01 -2.90 -20.71
CA LYS A 540 18.34 -2.28 -20.51
C LYS A 540 19.46 -3.14 -21.11
N LYS A 541 19.40 -4.47 -20.97
CA LYS A 541 20.36 -5.40 -21.61
C LYS A 541 20.19 -5.48 -23.13
N LEU A 542 18.97 -5.32 -23.63
CA LEU A 542 18.65 -5.19 -25.06
C LEU A 542 18.91 -3.78 -25.62
N THR A 543 19.47 -2.84 -24.85
CA THR A 543 19.68 -1.41 -25.21
C THR A 543 18.41 -0.62 -25.58
N ARG A 544 17.22 -1.14 -25.24
CA ARG A 544 15.91 -0.50 -25.46
C ARG A 544 15.59 0.46 -24.30
N PHE A 545 16.37 1.52 -24.18
CA PHE A 545 16.38 2.39 -22.99
C PHE A 545 15.03 3.06 -22.72
N ASP A 546 14.32 3.54 -23.76
CA ASP A 546 13.04 4.24 -23.59
C ASP A 546 11.96 3.35 -22.95
N VAL A 547 11.91 2.08 -23.35
CA VAL A 547 10.97 1.09 -22.79
C VAL A 547 11.32 0.78 -21.34
N ALA A 548 12.61 0.62 -21.03
CA ALA A 548 13.08 0.37 -19.67
C ALA A 548 12.77 1.54 -18.73
N LEU A 549 12.99 2.77 -19.20
CA LEU A 549 12.75 3.99 -18.44
C LEU A 549 11.26 4.20 -18.16
N ASN A 550 10.40 3.99 -19.16
CA ASN A 550 8.94 4.01 -18.97
C ASN A 550 8.45 2.98 -17.93
N CYS A 551 9.05 1.79 -17.88
CA CYS A 551 8.71 0.78 -16.87
C CYS A 551 9.14 1.22 -15.46
N LEU A 552 10.34 1.79 -15.30
CA LEU A 552 10.83 2.27 -13.99
C LEU A 552 10.08 3.51 -13.49
N LEU A 553 9.70 4.45 -14.37
CA LEU A 553 8.87 5.59 -14.00
C LEU A 553 7.47 5.16 -13.53
N LYS A 554 6.88 4.12 -14.14
CA LYS A 554 5.65 3.49 -13.62
C LYS A 554 5.86 2.89 -12.24
N ILE A 555 6.97 2.22 -11.97
CA ILE A 555 7.26 1.72 -10.61
C ILE A 555 7.40 2.88 -9.63
N ASN A 556 8.10 3.96 -9.99
CA ASN A 556 8.27 5.13 -9.13
C ASN A 556 6.94 5.88 -8.84
N SER A 557 5.91 5.74 -9.68
CA SER A 557 4.56 6.26 -9.39
C SER A 557 3.75 5.37 -8.45
N ILE A 558 4.02 4.05 -8.43
CA ILE A 558 3.38 3.07 -7.52
C ILE A 558 4.09 3.07 -6.15
N ILE A 559 5.43 3.01 -6.15
CA ILE A 559 6.31 3.01 -4.97
C ILE A 559 7.28 4.19 -5.11
N PRO A 560 6.93 5.38 -4.59
CA PRO A 560 7.83 6.53 -4.62
C PRO A 560 9.03 6.30 -3.69
N ASN A 561 10.16 6.91 -4.06
CA ASN A 561 11.38 6.96 -3.25
C ASN A 561 12.08 5.61 -3.01
N HIS A 562 11.93 4.62 -3.91
CA HIS A 562 12.67 3.35 -3.80
C HIS A 562 14.11 3.49 -4.32
N PRO A 563 15.17 3.33 -3.49
CA PRO A 563 16.56 3.61 -3.88
C PRO A 563 17.02 2.85 -5.13
N ASN A 564 16.68 1.57 -5.23
CA ASN A 564 17.13 0.72 -6.34
C ASN A 564 16.46 1.15 -7.66
N VAL A 565 15.20 1.62 -7.62
CA VAL A 565 14.50 2.11 -8.82
C VAL A 565 15.13 3.43 -9.29
N ILE A 566 15.38 4.35 -8.35
CA ILE A 566 16.06 5.63 -8.61
C ILE A 566 17.44 5.40 -9.24
N TYR A 567 18.25 4.48 -8.70
CA TYR A 567 19.55 4.12 -9.28
C TYR A 567 19.43 3.58 -10.71
N GLN A 568 18.48 2.67 -10.97
CA GLN A 568 18.30 2.13 -12.32
C GLN A 568 17.85 3.20 -13.32
N VAL A 569 17.04 4.18 -12.90
CA VAL A 569 16.68 5.35 -13.74
C VAL A 569 17.91 6.22 -14.02
N ALA A 570 18.67 6.61 -12.99
CA ALA A 570 19.89 7.40 -13.15
C ALA A 570 20.92 6.72 -14.07
N HIS A 571 21.12 5.42 -13.88
CA HIS A 571 22.03 4.61 -14.70
C HIS A 571 21.55 4.45 -16.15
N ILE A 572 20.24 4.39 -16.42
CA ILE A 572 19.74 4.40 -17.81
C ILE A 572 19.97 5.77 -18.46
N TYR A 573 19.75 6.88 -17.76
CA TYR A 573 20.11 8.21 -18.28
C TYR A 573 21.62 8.33 -18.54
N GLU A 574 22.48 7.77 -17.67
CA GLU A 574 23.93 7.69 -17.90
C GLU A 574 24.25 6.91 -19.19
N LEU A 575 23.60 5.77 -19.41
CA LEU A 575 23.78 4.93 -20.62
C LEU A 575 23.23 5.57 -21.90
N MET A 576 22.18 6.40 -21.80
CA MET A 576 21.66 7.22 -22.90
C MET A 576 22.55 8.45 -23.19
N GLY A 577 23.53 8.75 -22.33
CA GLY A 577 24.40 9.92 -22.44
C GLY A 577 23.77 11.24 -21.95
N ASN A 578 22.55 11.21 -21.41
CA ASN A 578 21.90 12.37 -20.80
C ASN A 578 22.42 12.54 -19.36
N LYS A 579 23.56 13.22 -19.24
CA LYS A 579 24.29 13.41 -17.98
C LYS A 579 23.53 14.28 -16.98
N ASP A 580 22.91 15.37 -17.43
CA ASP A 580 22.18 16.31 -16.56
C ASP A 580 21.08 15.58 -15.78
N SER A 581 20.22 14.85 -16.49
CA SER A 581 19.16 14.04 -15.85
C SER A 581 19.74 12.92 -14.98
N ALA A 582 20.84 12.28 -15.39
CA ALA A 582 21.49 11.27 -14.55
C ALA A 582 21.97 11.87 -13.22
N MET A 583 22.56 13.08 -13.25
CA MET A 583 23.05 13.80 -12.07
C MET A 583 21.89 14.18 -11.14
N ASP A 584 20.77 14.69 -11.66
CA ASP A 584 19.56 15.00 -10.88
C ASP A 584 19.04 13.76 -10.12
N TRP A 585 18.94 12.62 -10.81
CA TRP A 585 18.46 11.37 -10.19
C TRP A 585 19.48 10.79 -9.20
N PHE A 586 20.79 10.91 -9.43
CA PHE A 586 21.81 10.53 -8.43
C PHE A 586 21.83 11.47 -7.22
N GLN A 587 21.62 12.77 -7.42
CA GLN A 587 21.52 13.73 -6.31
C GLN A 587 20.28 13.45 -5.45
N LEU A 588 19.14 13.13 -6.08
CA LEU A 588 17.94 12.65 -5.38
C LEU A 588 18.25 11.38 -4.57
N LEU A 589 18.97 10.41 -5.17
CA LEU A 589 19.35 9.17 -4.49
C LEU A 589 20.20 9.40 -3.24
N ILE A 590 21.18 10.31 -3.30
CA ILE A 590 22.04 10.69 -2.17
C ILE A 590 21.24 11.30 -1.01
N THR A 591 20.10 11.97 -1.26
CA THR A 591 19.25 12.45 -0.15
C THR A 591 18.70 11.31 0.71
N PHE A 592 18.54 10.11 0.13
CA PHE A 592 18.09 8.90 0.82
C PHE A 592 19.27 8.06 1.33
N VAL A 593 20.31 7.87 0.50
CA VAL A 593 21.48 7.03 0.77
C VAL A 593 22.78 7.86 0.62
N PRO A 594 23.09 8.76 1.58
CA PRO A 594 24.24 9.66 1.47
C PRO A 594 25.59 8.95 1.66
N SER A 595 25.59 7.73 2.21
CA SER A 595 26.78 6.98 2.57
C SER A 595 27.38 6.14 1.44
N ASP A 596 26.67 5.88 0.34
CA ASP A 596 27.13 4.90 -0.66
C ASP A 596 28.30 5.41 -1.53
N PRO A 597 29.47 4.75 -1.48
CA PRO A 597 30.61 5.14 -2.31
C PRO A 597 30.40 4.81 -3.79
N THR A 598 29.51 3.88 -4.17
CA THR A 598 29.34 3.52 -5.60
C THR A 598 28.66 4.63 -6.39
N ILE A 599 27.59 5.22 -5.85
CA ILE A 599 26.91 6.40 -6.42
C ILE A 599 27.85 7.61 -6.47
N LEU A 600 28.55 7.92 -5.38
CA LEU A 600 29.46 9.07 -5.32
C LEU A 600 30.60 8.96 -6.34
N ASN A 601 31.12 7.75 -6.59
CA ASN A 601 32.08 7.53 -7.67
C ASN A 601 31.45 7.77 -9.06
N ARG A 602 30.23 7.28 -9.32
CA ARG A 602 29.53 7.54 -10.60
C ARG A 602 29.27 9.03 -10.84
N MET A 603 28.85 9.78 -9.83
CA MET A 603 28.68 11.24 -9.94
C MET A 603 30.00 11.94 -10.22
N SER A 604 31.08 11.53 -9.54
CA SER A 604 32.44 11.97 -9.88
C SER A 604 32.80 11.69 -11.34
N ASP A 605 32.41 10.54 -11.89
CA ASP A 605 32.72 10.16 -13.27
C ASP A 605 31.97 11.02 -14.28
N ILE A 606 30.73 11.39 -13.98
CA ILE A 606 29.94 12.30 -14.80
C ILE A 606 30.58 13.70 -14.78
N ALA A 607 30.88 14.23 -13.60
CA ALA A 607 31.55 15.53 -13.43
C ALA A 607 32.95 15.57 -14.09
N ALA A 608 33.75 14.51 -13.97
CA ALA A 608 35.05 14.40 -14.63
C ALA A 608 34.92 14.37 -16.17
N LYS A 609 33.90 13.70 -16.71
CA LYS A 609 33.55 13.73 -18.15
C LYS A 609 33.01 15.09 -18.62
N GLU A 610 32.73 16.02 -17.72
CA GLU A 610 32.28 17.40 -17.98
C GLU A 610 33.40 18.44 -17.74
N ALA A 611 34.60 17.96 -17.39
CA ALA A 611 35.75 18.77 -16.98
C ALA A 611 35.55 19.60 -15.68
N ASP A 612 34.49 19.34 -14.90
CA ASP A 612 34.41 19.84 -13.52
C ASP A 612 35.23 18.96 -12.57
N GLN A 613 36.54 19.20 -12.61
CA GLN A 613 37.52 18.51 -11.79
C GLN A 613 37.39 18.86 -10.28
N HIS A 614 36.75 19.99 -9.94
CA HIS A 614 36.54 20.39 -8.54
C HIS A 614 35.38 19.62 -7.89
N SER A 615 34.21 19.55 -8.56
CA SER A 615 33.07 18.78 -8.04
C SER A 615 33.36 17.28 -8.04
N SER A 616 34.05 16.77 -9.07
CA SER A 616 34.55 15.39 -9.09
C SER A 616 35.42 15.07 -7.87
N PHE A 617 36.38 15.94 -7.52
CA PHE A 617 37.21 15.76 -6.32
C PHE A 617 36.38 15.76 -5.02
N SER A 618 35.37 16.64 -4.91
CA SER A 618 34.48 16.67 -3.74
C SER A 618 33.77 15.32 -3.56
N TYR A 619 33.14 14.80 -4.61
CA TYR A 619 32.43 13.52 -4.56
C TYR A 619 33.37 12.33 -4.25
N ILE A 620 34.58 12.30 -4.81
CA ILE A 620 35.59 11.27 -4.48
C ILE A 620 36.01 11.38 -2.99
N ASN A 621 36.22 12.59 -2.50
CA ASN A 621 36.67 12.83 -1.13
C ASN A 621 35.56 12.49 -0.11
N ASP A 622 34.30 12.81 -0.40
CA ASP A 622 33.16 12.40 0.41
C ASP A 622 32.95 10.88 0.37
N SER A 623 33.07 10.25 -0.81
CA SER A 623 33.08 8.78 -0.96
C SER A 623 34.14 8.13 -0.06
N TYR A 624 35.35 8.70 -0.04
CA TYR A 624 36.45 8.21 0.79
C TYR A 624 36.23 8.45 2.28
N ARG A 625 35.55 9.55 2.63
CA ARG A 625 35.19 9.89 4.02
C ARG A 625 34.16 8.92 4.59
N TYR A 626 33.19 8.47 3.78
CA TYR A 626 32.20 7.49 4.20
C TYR A 626 32.78 6.07 4.27
N PHE A 627 33.50 5.62 3.22
CA PHE A 627 34.10 4.27 3.18
C PHE A 627 35.58 4.28 2.76
N PRO A 628 36.52 4.46 3.71
CA PRO A 628 37.95 4.54 3.44
C PRO A 628 38.61 3.26 2.87
N SER A 629 37.90 2.14 2.87
CA SER A 629 38.35 0.82 2.39
C SER A 629 37.88 0.48 0.97
N HIS A 630 37.00 1.30 0.37
CA HIS A 630 36.42 1.00 -0.95
C HIS A 630 37.47 1.22 -2.06
N ILE A 631 37.97 0.11 -2.61
CA ILE A 631 39.11 0.09 -3.56
C ILE A 631 38.88 1.00 -4.79
N PRO A 632 37.71 0.99 -5.46
CA PRO A 632 37.45 1.92 -6.57
C PRO A 632 37.58 3.39 -6.17
N THR A 633 37.13 3.79 -4.98
CA THR A 633 37.29 5.17 -4.49
C THR A 633 38.78 5.50 -4.28
N ILE A 634 39.55 4.58 -3.69
CA ILE A 634 41.00 4.77 -3.48
C ILE A 634 41.72 4.90 -4.82
N GLU A 635 41.33 4.11 -5.84
CA GLU A 635 41.86 4.20 -7.19
C GLU A 635 41.56 5.56 -7.84
N ARG A 636 40.31 6.03 -7.78
CA ARG A 636 39.89 7.35 -8.29
C ARG A 636 40.68 8.48 -7.65
N LEU A 637 40.82 8.44 -6.33
CA LEU A 637 41.51 9.46 -5.55
C LEU A 637 43.03 9.46 -5.82
N ALA A 638 43.64 8.29 -6.01
CA ALA A 638 45.02 8.18 -6.47
C ALA A 638 45.19 8.70 -7.92
N GLY A 639 44.26 8.37 -8.82
CA GLY A 639 44.24 8.86 -10.21
C GLY A 639 44.21 10.39 -10.28
N TYR A 640 43.29 11.02 -9.56
CA TYR A 640 43.19 12.47 -9.43
C TYR A 640 44.53 13.12 -8.98
N TYR A 641 45.22 12.53 -7.99
CA TYR A 641 46.51 13.05 -7.55
C TYR A 641 47.66 12.78 -8.53
N ILE A 642 47.57 11.76 -9.39
CA ILE A 642 48.52 11.52 -10.49
C ILE A 642 48.32 12.53 -11.62
N GLU A 643 47.07 12.87 -11.96
CA GLU A 643 46.70 13.86 -12.97
C GLU A 643 47.09 15.27 -12.55
N THR A 644 46.80 15.65 -11.31
CA THR A 644 47.24 16.93 -10.69
C THR A 644 48.73 16.94 -10.31
N GLN A 645 49.48 15.89 -10.65
CA GLN A 645 50.93 15.74 -10.47
C GLN A 645 51.44 15.74 -9.00
N VAL A 646 50.54 15.59 -8.02
CA VAL A 646 50.88 15.52 -6.58
C VAL A 646 51.18 14.06 -6.17
N TYR A 647 52.26 13.52 -6.71
CA TYR A 647 52.61 12.10 -6.60
C TYR A 647 52.77 11.59 -5.15
N GLU A 648 53.27 12.42 -4.22
CA GLU A 648 53.43 12.05 -2.80
C GLU A 648 52.11 11.66 -2.13
N LYS A 649 51.02 12.39 -2.43
CA LYS A 649 49.70 12.06 -1.92
C LYS A 649 49.18 10.79 -2.58
N ALA A 650 49.32 10.67 -3.91
CA ALA A 650 48.90 9.48 -4.66
C ALA A 650 49.52 8.19 -4.08
N ILE A 651 50.83 8.20 -3.77
CA ILE A 651 51.54 7.05 -3.18
C ILE A 651 50.85 6.60 -1.88
N ARG A 652 50.51 7.50 -0.96
CA ARG A 652 49.84 7.16 0.32
C ARG A 652 48.46 6.49 0.12
N TYR A 653 47.74 6.80 -0.95
CA TYR A 653 46.47 6.13 -1.28
C TYR A 653 46.72 4.78 -1.97
N LEU A 654 47.68 4.70 -2.89
CA LEU A 654 48.06 3.44 -3.53
C LEU A 654 48.65 2.42 -2.54
N GLU A 655 49.39 2.86 -1.51
CA GLU A 655 49.87 2.01 -0.42
C GLU A 655 48.70 1.40 0.38
N LYS A 656 47.62 2.18 0.62
CA LYS A 656 46.39 1.66 1.23
C LYS A 656 45.72 0.63 0.30
N ALA A 657 45.62 0.90 -1.00
CA ALA A 657 45.08 -0.08 -1.96
C ALA A 657 45.91 -1.38 -1.99
N ALA A 658 47.25 -1.27 -1.96
CA ALA A 658 48.16 -2.41 -1.87
C ALA A 658 48.05 -3.18 -0.54
N ALA A 659 47.70 -2.51 0.56
CA ALA A 659 47.42 -3.16 1.84
C ALA A 659 46.09 -3.94 1.83
N VAL A 660 45.07 -3.43 1.12
CA VAL A 660 43.76 -4.11 0.97
C VAL A 660 43.85 -5.26 -0.05
N GLN A 661 44.61 -5.11 -1.13
CA GLN A 661 44.80 -6.14 -2.17
C GLN A 661 46.30 -6.47 -2.37
N PRO A 662 46.94 -7.21 -1.44
CA PRO A 662 48.38 -7.49 -1.47
C PRO A 662 48.82 -8.38 -2.65
N ASN A 663 47.90 -9.17 -3.21
CA ASN A 663 48.19 -10.05 -4.35
C ASN A 663 48.13 -9.32 -5.71
N GLN A 664 47.58 -8.10 -5.76
CA GLN A 664 47.33 -7.39 -7.01
C GLN A 664 48.51 -6.48 -7.40
N VAL A 665 49.27 -6.90 -8.40
CA VAL A 665 50.53 -6.22 -8.80
C VAL A 665 50.32 -4.78 -9.29
N LYS A 666 49.11 -4.45 -9.77
CA LYS A 666 48.69 -3.12 -10.25
C LYS A 666 49.10 -2.00 -9.30
N TRP A 667 48.84 -2.15 -8.00
CA TRP A 667 49.06 -1.09 -7.01
C TRP A 667 50.53 -0.76 -6.82
N TYR A 668 51.38 -1.78 -6.70
CA TYR A 668 52.82 -1.58 -6.58
C TYR A 668 53.44 -0.98 -7.84
N LEU A 669 52.97 -1.37 -9.03
CA LEU A 669 53.42 -0.76 -10.29
C LEU A 669 53.04 0.73 -10.36
N LEU A 670 51.84 1.11 -9.95
CA LEU A 670 51.42 2.52 -9.89
C LEU A 670 52.28 3.32 -8.90
N ILE A 671 52.65 2.76 -7.74
CA ILE A 671 53.57 3.39 -6.78
C ILE A 671 54.95 3.62 -7.43
N ALA A 672 55.52 2.61 -8.08
CA ALA A 672 56.82 2.72 -8.74
C ALA A 672 56.79 3.70 -9.95
N VAL A 673 55.66 3.81 -10.64
CA VAL A 673 55.43 4.84 -11.67
C VAL A 673 55.35 6.24 -11.05
N CYS A 674 54.71 6.41 -9.89
CA CYS A 674 54.67 7.67 -9.16
C CYS A 674 56.08 8.13 -8.75
N TYR A 675 56.89 7.25 -8.14
CA TYR A 675 58.30 7.57 -7.81
C TYR A 675 59.14 7.92 -9.05
N ARG A 676 58.90 7.27 -10.20
CA ARG A 676 59.60 7.62 -11.44
C ARG A 676 59.15 8.98 -11.97
N ARG A 677 57.85 9.31 -11.90
CA ARG A 677 57.30 10.61 -12.34
C ARG A 677 57.65 11.76 -11.39
N SER A 678 57.93 11.49 -10.12
CA SER A 678 58.42 12.48 -9.16
C SER A 678 59.93 12.72 -9.25
N GLY A 679 60.65 12.06 -10.17
CA GLY A 679 62.11 12.17 -10.32
C GLY A 679 62.93 11.28 -9.37
N ASN A 680 62.30 10.49 -8.50
CA ASN A 680 63.00 9.62 -7.53
C ASN A 680 63.38 8.28 -8.16
N TYR A 681 64.20 8.31 -9.21
CA TYR A 681 64.58 7.13 -10.00
C TYR A 681 65.21 6.00 -9.17
N GLN A 682 66.00 6.31 -8.14
CA GLN A 682 66.60 5.31 -7.25
C GLN A 682 65.55 4.54 -6.44
N GLN A 683 64.56 5.24 -5.87
CA GLN A 683 63.45 4.62 -5.14
C GLN A 683 62.58 3.80 -6.09
N ALA A 684 62.27 4.34 -7.28
CA ALA A 684 61.52 3.61 -8.31
C ALA A 684 62.22 2.30 -8.70
N LEU A 685 63.55 2.31 -8.93
CA LEU A 685 64.34 1.11 -9.24
C LEU A 685 64.26 0.07 -8.11
N GLN A 686 64.40 0.49 -6.85
CA GLN A 686 64.24 -0.40 -5.69
C GLN A 686 62.83 -1.01 -5.61
N CYS A 687 61.78 -0.19 -5.83
CA CYS A 687 60.40 -0.67 -5.90
C CYS A 687 60.22 -1.69 -7.02
N TYR A 688 60.69 -1.43 -8.25
CA TYR A 688 60.57 -2.40 -9.35
C TYR A 688 61.34 -3.70 -9.08
N LYS A 689 62.54 -3.64 -8.47
CA LYS A 689 63.28 -4.84 -8.05
C LYS A 689 62.53 -5.64 -6.98
N MET A 690 61.89 -4.96 -6.01
CA MET A 690 61.04 -5.61 -5.01
C MET A 690 59.80 -6.26 -5.65
N ILE A 691 59.14 -5.57 -6.59
CA ILE A 691 57.97 -6.09 -7.31
C ILE A 691 58.34 -7.34 -8.10
N HIS A 692 59.45 -7.32 -8.85
CA HIS A 692 59.92 -8.48 -9.61
C HIS A 692 60.30 -9.67 -8.71
N ARG A 693 60.84 -9.43 -7.51
CA ARG A 693 61.07 -10.50 -6.51
C ARG A 693 59.78 -11.13 -5.99
N LYS A 694 58.71 -10.34 -5.80
CA LYS A 694 57.40 -10.83 -5.36
C LYS A 694 56.57 -11.47 -6.49
N PHE A 695 56.70 -10.94 -7.71
CA PHE A 695 55.90 -11.30 -8.88
C PHE A 695 56.82 -11.49 -10.10
N PRO A 696 57.61 -12.59 -10.15
CA PRO A 696 58.61 -12.81 -11.19
C PRO A 696 57.99 -12.93 -12.59
N ASP A 697 56.76 -13.44 -12.69
CA ASP A 697 56.06 -13.68 -13.95
C ASP A 697 55.47 -12.41 -14.61
N ASN A 698 55.51 -11.25 -13.94
CA ASN A 698 54.88 -10.04 -14.46
C ASN A 698 55.76 -9.32 -15.53
N ILE A 699 55.37 -9.50 -16.80
CA ILE A 699 56.04 -8.93 -17.97
C ILE A 699 56.13 -7.39 -17.92
N GLU A 700 55.07 -6.70 -17.48
CA GLU A 700 55.06 -5.23 -17.43
C GLU A 700 56.06 -4.71 -16.40
N CYS A 701 56.25 -5.40 -15.26
CA CYS A 701 57.31 -5.06 -14.31
C CYS A 701 58.71 -5.16 -14.95
N VAL A 702 58.95 -6.18 -15.77
CA VAL A 702 60.24 -6.34 -16.47
C VAL A 702 60.43 -5.26 -17.54
N LYS A 703 59.38 -4.88 -18.29
CA LYS A 703 59.43 -3.73 -19.22
C LYS A 703 59.78 -2.42 -18.52
N PHE A 704 59.22 -2.17 -17.33
CA PHE A 704 59.58 -0.97 -16.55
C PHE A 704 61.01 -1.04 -15.99
N LEU A 705 61.51 -2.22 -15.60
CA LEU A 705 62.92 -2.44 -15.22
C LEU A 705 63.88 -2.14 -16.38
N VAL A 706 63.59 -2.66 -17.58
CA VAL A 706 64.42 -2.40 -18.78
C VAL A 706 64.46 -0.89 -19.08
N ARG A 707 63.32 -0.20 -19.02
CA ARG A 707 63.26 1.26 -19.22
C ARG A 707 64.10 2.01 -18.18
N ILE A 708 63.89 1.77 -16.89
CA ILE A 708 64.60 2.54 -15.85
C ILE A 708 66.10 2.21 -15.77
N CYS A 709 66.52 0.99 -16.11
CA CYS A 709 67.94 0.66 -16.22
C CYS A 709 68.60 1.33 -17.44
N ASN A 710 67.86 1.53 -18.53
CA ASN A 710 68.32 2.33 -19.67
C ASN A 710 68.41 3.82 -19.31
N ASP A 711 67.36 4.38 -18.69
CA ASP A 711 67.31 5.78 -18.24
C ASP A 711 68.45 6.12 -17.25
N LEU A 712 68.94 5.14 -16.48
CA LEU A 712 70.04 5.27 -15.52
C LEU A 712 71.41 4.78 -16.02
N GLY A 713 71.52 4.25 -17.24
CA GLY A 713 72.77 3.72 -17.79
C GLY A 713 73.36 2.51 -17.05
N LEU A 714 72.52 1.68 -16.41
CA LEU A 714 72.97 0.57 -15.55
C LEU A 714 73.28 -0.71 -16.36
N PRO A 715 74.35 -1.46 -16.03
CA PRO A 715 74.73 -2.69 -16.75
C PRO A 715 73.68 -3.81 -16.64
N GLU A 716 72.84 -3.76 -15.61
CA GLU A 716 71.69 -4.65 -15.39
C GLU A 716 70.65 -4.58 -16.54
N TYR A 717 70.69 -3.54 -17.38
CA TYR A 717 69.85 -3.41 -18.58
C TYR A 717 69.92 -4.65 -19.47
N ASN A 718 71.13 -5.17 -19.75
CA ASN A 718 71.32 -6.31 -20.64
C ASN A 718 70.59 -7.55 -20.11
N GLU A 719 70.75 -7.84 -18.81
CA GLU A 719 70.13 -8.98 -18.12
C GLU A 719 68.58 -8.91 -18.18
N TYR A 720 68.00 -7.76 -17.85
CA TYR A 720 66.54 -7.59 -17.91
C TYR A 720 66.02 -7.60 -19.34
N SER A 721 66.78 -7.10 -20.33
CA SER A 721 66.39 -7.12 -21.74
C SER A 721 66.31 -8.55 -22.31
N GLU A 722 67.22 -9.44 -21.90
CA GLU A 722 67.14 -10.86 -22.25
C GLU A 722 65.98 -11.57 -21.56
N LYS A 723 65.77 -11.29 -20.26
CA LYS A 723 64.64 -11.83 -19.50
C LYS A 723 63.31 -11.42 -20.14
N LEU A 724 63.18 -10.17 -20.58
CA LEU A 724 61.99 -9.70 -21.29
C LEU A 724 61.76 -10.50 -22.60
N LYS A 725 62.79 -10.63 -23.45
CA LYS A 725 62.71 -11.42 -24.70
C LYS A 725 62.33 -12.88 -24.45
N LYS A 726 62.81 -13.50 -23.36
CA LYS A 726 62.46 -14.87 -22.94
C LYS A 726 60.99 -14.94 -22.51
N MET A 727 60.51 -13.98 -21.71
CA MET A 727 59.13 -13.92 -21.22
C MET A 727 58.11 -13.63 -22.32
N GLU A 728 58.41 -12.74 -23.27
CA GLU A 728 57.53 -12.42 -24.39
C GLU A 728 57.37 -13.62 -25.34
N LYS A 729 58.47 -14.30 -25.71
CA LYS A 729 58.41 -15.57 -26.45
C LYS A 729 57.61 -16.66 -25.72
N ALA A 730 57.77 -16.76 -24.40
CA ALA A 730 57.00 -17.70 -23.60
C ALA A 730 55.49 -17.38 -23.63
N ARG A 731 55.12 -16.09 -23.55
CA ARG A 731 53.72 -15.64 -23.68
C ARG A 731 53.14 -15.94 -25.06
N GLU A 732 53.82 -15.58 -26.14
CA GLU A 732 53.38 -15.89 -27.50
C GLU A 732 53.16 -17.39 -27.70
N SER A 733 54.03 -18.23 -27.14
CA SER A 733 53.87 -19.70 -27.23
C SER A 733 52.64 -20.21 -26.47
N ARG A 734 52.25 -19.56 -25.36
CA ARG A 734 51.01 -19.87 -24.61
C ARG A 734 49.76 -19.38 -25.36
N GLU A 735 49.80 -18.18 -25.93
CA GLU A 735 48.69 -17.61 -26.72
C GLU A 735 48.44 -18.42 -28.01
N ARG A 736 49.50 -18.86 -28.72
CA ARG A 736 49.35 -19.77 -29.86
C ARG A 736 48.72 -21.11 -29.47
N LYS A 737 49.10 -21.69 -28.32
CA LYS A 737 48.49 -22.92 -27.79
C LYS A 737 47.02 -22.74 -27.39
N SER A 738 46.64 -21.58 -26.86
CA SER A 738 45.23 -21.30 -26.53
C SER A 738 44.37 -21.10 -27.79
N GLN A 739 44.94 -20.48 -28.85
CA GLN A 739 44.28 -20.36 -30.15
C GLN A 739 44.14 -21.71 -30.87
N SER A 740 45.17 -22.56 -30.87
CA SER A 740 45.08 -23.90 -31.47
C SER A 740 44.07 -24.81 -30.75
N GLY A 741 44.01 -24.73 -29.41
CA GLY A 741 43.00 -25.45 -28.61
C GLY A 741 41.57 -24.97 -28.87
N ARG A 742 41.38 -23.71 -29.27
CA ARG A 742 40.07 -23.15 -29.65
C ARG A 742 39.64 -23.56 -31.07
N SER A 743 40.60 -23.86 -31.94
CA SER A 743 40.35 -24.29 -33.33
C SER A 743 39.83 -25.73 -33.48
N GLN A 744 39.96 -26.59 -32.46
CA GLN A 744 39.43 -27.97 -32.52
C GLN A 744 37.98 -28.13 -32.01
N ARG A 745 37.32 -27.03 -31.59
CA ARG A 745 35.94 -27.06 -31.05
C ARG A 745 34.93 -26.22 -31.82
N SER A 746 35.27 -25.77 -33.03
CA SER A 746 34.38 -25.01 -33.92
C SER A 746 34.60 -25.44 -35.36
N GLY A 747 33.69 -26.20 -35.96
CA GLY A 747 33.87 -26.62 -37.37
C GLY A 747 33.00 -27.74 -37.96
N SER A 748 32.03 -28.33 -37.24
CA SER A 748 31.06 -29.26 -37.84
C SER A 748 29.81 -28.55 -38.40
N ARG A 749 30.00 -27.62 -39.35
CA ARG A 749 29.00 -27.28 -40.38
C ARG A 749 29.63 -26.40 -41.46
N ALA A 750 29.22 -26.65 -42.70
CA ALA A 750 29.90 -26.15 -43.88
C ALA A 750 29.25 -24.89 -44.48
N SER A 751 30.05 -24.25 -45.35
CA SER A 751 29.66 -23.56 -46.59
C SER A 751 29.40 -22.05 -46.61
N SER A 752 29.91 -21.48 -47.71
CA SER A 752 29.59 -20.20 -48.37
C SER A 752 30.13 -18.87 -47.80
N THR A 753 31.30 -18.52 -48.35
CA THR A 753 31.56 -17.27 -49.11
C THR A 753 31.68 -15.90 -48.41
N ASN A 754 32.95 -15.46 -48.39
CA ASN A 754 33.47 -14.22 -49.00
C ASN A 754 33.32 -12.85 -48.30
N ARG A 755 34.53 -12.26 -48.10
CA ARG A 755 34.93 -10.86 -48.42
C ARG A 755 34.33 -9.73 -47.56
N THR A 756 35.01 -8.60 -47.29
CA THR A 756 36.43 -8.17 -47.30
C THR A 756 36.50 -6.84 -46.51
N SER A 757 37.70 -6.41 -46.08
CA SER A 757 38.13 -5.00 -45.87
C SER A 757 37.13 -3.99 -45.23
N ALA A 758 37.32 -3.52 -43.99
CA ALA A 758 38.37 -2.63 -43.48
C ALA A 758 38.04 -1.12 -43.50
N GLU A 759 38.44 -0.45 -42.41
CA GLU A 759 38.82 0.96 -42.27
C GLU A 759 37.79 2.12 -42.36
N SER A 760 37.51 2.67 -41.16
CA SER A 760 37.58 4.11 -40.79
C SER A 760 37.12 5.20 -41.76
N SER A 761 36.29 6.15 -41.26
CA SER A 761 36.81 7.44 -40.77
C SER A 761 35.71 8.40 -40.27
N ARG A 762 36.19 9.53 -39.69
CA ARG A 762 35.53 10.69 -39.06
C ARG A 762 34.41 11.37 -39.87
N GLY A 763 33.56 12.17 -39.20
CA GLY A 763 32.86 13.29 -39.87
C GLY A 763 31.62 13.86 -39.14
N ASP A 764 31.84 14.91 -38.35
CA ASP A 764 31.03 16.14 -38.20
C ASP A 764 29.47 16.15 -38.12
N SER A 765 29.03 16.70 -36.97
CA SER A 765 27.93 17.68 -36.77
C SER A 765 26.70 17.74 -37.69
N ALA A 766 25.53 17.66 -37.06
CA ALA A 766 24.37 18.48 -37.42
C ALA A 766 23.57 18.86 -36.16
N SER A 767 23.33 20.16 -35.96
CA SER A 767 22.47 20.70 -34.91
C SER A 767 21.12 21.17 -35.49
N SER A 768 20.02 20.94 -34.78
CA SER A 768 18.79 21.72 -35.00
C SER A 768 17.90 21.71 -33.74
N ASN A 769 17.40 22.90 -33.39
CA ASN A 769 16.58 23.16 -32.19
C ASN A 769 15.09 22.90 -32.45
N SER A 770 14.37 22.40 -31.44
CA SER A 770 13.10 22.96 -30.91
C SER A 770 12.67 22.12 -29.69
N SER A 771 12.63 22.60 -28.44
CA SER A 771 12.00 23.77 -27.81
C SER A 771 10.48 23.63 -27.55
N GLY A 772 10.10 23.52 -26.26
CA GLY A 772 8.72 23.59 -25.77
C GLY A 772 8.11 22.22 -25.42
N TYR A 773 7.45 22.00 -24.28
CA TYR A 773 7.13 22.91 -23.17
C TYR A 773 7.15 22.16 -21.83
N VAL A 774 7.73 22.78 -20.80
CA VAL A 774 7.65 22.29 -19.42
C VAL A 774 6.37 22.81 -18.78
N THR A 775 5.52 21.93 -18.26
CA THR A 775 4.48 22.30 -17.29
C THR A 775 4.86 21.81 -15.90
N SER A 776 5.44 22.70 -15.10
CA SER A 776 5.74 22.47 -13.70
C SER A 776 4.45 22.32 -12.87
N VAL A 777 4.29 21.22 -12.15
CA VAL A 777 3.28 21.10 -11.09
C VAL A 777 4.00 20.99 -9.75
N SER A 778 3.76 21.98 -8.89
CA SER A 778 4.39 22.12 -7.58
C SER A 778 4.00 20.96 -6.66
N MET A 779 5.01 20.26 -6.11
CA MET A 779 4.80 19.30 -5.04
C MET A 779 4.31 20.02 -3.77
N ASN A 780 3.37 19.41 -3.05
CA ASN A 780 3.14 19.80 -1.66
C ASN A 780 2.86 18.60 -0.74
N SER A 781 3.86 18.34 0.11
CA SER A 781 3.68 18.00 1.53
C SER A 781 3.03 16.65 1.94
N LYS A 782 3.90 15.82 2.55
CA LYS A 782 3.65 14.95 3.72
C LYS A 782 2.77 13.70 3.52
N ASN A 783 3.43 12.55 3.56
CA ASN A 783 2.94 11.41 4.35
C ASN A 783 4.11 10.68 5.02
N GLY A 784 4.25 10.89 6.33
CA GLY A 784 5.14 10.07 7.16
C GLY A 784 4.45 8.75 7.49
N SER A 785 5.05 7.63 7.12
CA SER A 785 4.49 6.29 7.29
C SER A 785 4.46 5.85 8.75
N LYS A 786 3.37 6.18 9.46
CA LYS A 786 3.04 5.52 10.73
C LYS A 786 2.77 4.03 10.45
N LYS A 787 3.57 3.14 11.04
CA LYS A 787 3.30 1.69 11.04
C LYS A 787 1.92 1.46 11.68
N LYS A 788 0.98 0.85 10.94
CA LYS A 788 -0.35 0.48 11.45
C LYS A 788 -0.23 -0.70 12.42
N SER A 789 -1.02 -0.71 13.49
CA SER A 789 -1.14 -1.86 14.39
C SER A 789 -1.82 -3.04 13.67
N ILE A 790 -1.62 -4.27 14.16
CA ILE A 790 -2.37 -5.45 13.69
C ILE A 790 -3.87 -5.24 13.90
N PHE A 791 -4.28 -4.63 15.01
CA PHE A 791 -5.68 -4.27 15.24
C PHE A 791 -6.19 -3.24 14.23
N ASP A 792 -5.39 -2.22 13.89
CA ASP A 792 -5.77 -1.24 12.86
C ASP A 792 -5.87 -1.90 11.47
N LEU A 793 -5.10 -2.95 11.19
CA LEU A 793 -5.20 -3.73 9.94
C LEU A 793 -6.47 -4.59 9.89
N ILE A 794 -6.97 -5.04 11.06
CA ILE A 794 -8.24 -5.77 11.16
C ILE A 794 -9.44 -4.82 11.00
N GLU A 795 -9.38 -3.64 11.61
CA GLU A 795 -10.42 -2.60 11.50
C GLU A 795 -10.50 -2.00 10.07
N ASN A 796 -9.37 -1.68 9.43
CA ASN A 796 -9.35 -0.93 8.16
C ASN A 796 -9.86 -1.69 6.91
N LYS A 797 -10.14 -3.00 6.98
CA LYS A 797 -10.38 -3.83 5.78
C LYS A 797 -11.86 -4.10 5.46
N GLY A 798 -12.79 -3.67 6.30
CA GLY A 798 -14.23 -3.93 6.14
C GLY A 798 -15.06 -2.68 5.84
N LYS A 799 -16.07 -2.81 4.96
CA LYS A 799 -17.17 -1.82 4.84
C LYS A 799 -18.23 -1.94 5.94
N TYR A 800 -18.25 -3.07 6.63
CA TYR A 800 -19.08 -3.32 7.81
C TYR A 800 -18.21 -3.17 9.06
N ASP A 801 -18.47 -2.10 9.81
CA ASP A 801 -17.81 -1.76 11.07
C ASP A 801 -18.88 -1.64 12.18
N ASP A 802 -19.71 -2.69 12.29
CA ASP A 802 -20.92 -2.76 13.13
C ASP A 802 -20.69 -2.53 14.63
N ALA A 803 -19.42 -2.60 15.06
CA ALA A 803 -18.97 -2.20 16.38
C ALA A 803 -19.26 -0.70 16.61
N PHE A 804 -18.68 0.15 15.77
CA PHE A 804 -18.75 1.61 15.87
C PHE A 804 -19.73 2.26 14.88
N ALA A 805 -20.53 1.46 14.18
CA ALA A 805 -21.80 1.88 13.62
C ALA A 805 -22.67 2.46 14.74
N LEU A 806 -23.21 3.66 14.51
CA LEU A 806 -24.21 4.25 15.40
C LEU A 806 -25.42 3.32 15.45
N ASP A 807 -26.01 3.17 16.63
CA ASP A 807 -27.33 2.58 16.75
C ASP A 807 -28.32 3.61 16.20
N ASP A 808 -28.72 3.44 14.94
CA ASP A 808 -29.65 4.32 14.20
C ASP A 808 -31.12 3.86 14.32
N ASP A 809 -31.38 2.71 14.96
CA ASP A 809 -32.72 2.10 15.14
C ASP A 809 -33.68 2.98 15.96
N THR A 810 -34.54 3.73 15.26
CA THR A 810 -35.68 4.44 15.87
C THR A 810 -36.87 3.51 16.11
N LEU A 811 -36.84 2.80 17.24
CA LEU A 811 -37.83 1.81 17.69
C LEU A 811 -38.00 0.58 16.76
N ASN A 812 -37.61 -0.59 17.27
CA ASN A 812 -38.42 -1.79 17.07
C ASN A 812 -38.25 -2.79 18.22
N GLY A 813 -39.31 -2.92 19.02
CA GLY A 813 -39.45 -3.88 20.11
C GLY A 813 -40.36 -5.05 19.74
N ALA A 814 -40.39 -5.44 18.46
CA ALA A 814 -41.09 -6.62 17.97
C ALA A 814 -40.41 -7.14 16.69
N LEU A 815 -40.07 -8.42 16.64
CA LEU A 815 -39.75 -9.08 15.37
C LEU A 815 -41.06 -9.26 14.58
N GLN A 816 -41.37 -8.33 13.68
CA GLN A 816 -42.20 -8.70 12.55
C GLN A 816 -41.36 -9.53 11.58
N ARG A 817 -41.80 -10.77 11.33
CA ARG A 817 -41.27 -11.59 10.23
C ARG A 817 -41.42 -10.82 8.91
N PRO A 818 -40.53 -11.01 7.92
CA PRO A 818 -40.73 -10.44 6.60
C PRO A 818 -42.05 -10.97 6.04
N THR A 819 -43.03 -10.08 5.86
CA THR A 819 -44.27 -10.39 5.18
C THR A 819 -44.01 -10.39 3.69
N THR A 820 -44.18 -11.54 3.06
CA THR A 820 -44.13 -11.67 1.60
C THR A 820 -45.26 -10.83 1.00
N SER A 821 -44.92 -9.95 0.05
CA SER A 821 -45.85 -9.02 -0.57
C SER A 821 -46.78 -9.74 -1.56
N TRP A 822 -47.90 -10.28 -1.07
CA TRP A 822 -48.91 -10.95 -1.91
C TRP A 822 -50.33 -10.49 -1.57
N ARG A 823 -50.79 -9.46 -2.31
CA ARG A 823 -52.13 -9.33 -2.95
C ARG A 823 -52.36 -7.87 -3.35
N LYS A 824 -52.16 -7.56 -4.63
CA LYS A 824 -52.81 -6.42 -5.29
C LYS A 824 -54.25 -6.86 -5.63
N ARG A 825 -55.22 -5.95 -5.58
CA ARG A 825 -56.61 -6.24 -5.96
C ARG A 825 -56.71 -6.49 -7.47
N ASN A 826 -57.61 -7.40 -7.84
CA ASN A 826 -58.09 -7.53 -9.20
C ASN A 826 -58.98 -6.33 -9.54
N GLU A 827 -58.68 -5.69 -10.66
CA GLU A 827 -59.55 -4.88 -11.53
C GLU A 827 -58.83 -4.94 -12.89
N ASP A 828 -59.61 -4.97 -14.00
CA ASP A 828 -59.23 -5.15 -15.42
C ASP A 828 -59.52 -6.55 -16.01
N ASP A 829 -60.82 -6.86 -16.18
CA ASP A 829 -61.35 -7.76 -17.21
C ASP A 829 -62.21 -6.92 -18.16
N GLU A 830 -61.64 -6.34 -19.22
CA GLU A 830 -62.43 -5.91 -20.37
C GLU A 830 -61.63 -6.09 -21.67
N PHE A 831 -62.22 -6.85 -22.60
CA PHE A 831 -61.63 -7.24 -23.88
C PHE A 831 -61.52 -6.05 -24.84
N THR A 832 -60.41 -5.96 -25.58
CA THR A 832 -60.43 -5.71 -27.04
C THR A 832 -59.10 -6.14 -27.65
N ASN A 833 -59.11 -7.31 -28.32
CA ASN A 833 -58.15 -7.61 -29.38
C ASN A 833 -58.80 -7.18 -30.70
N ASP A 834 -58.12 -6.37 -31.50
CA ASP A 834 -58.39 -6.27 -32.93
C ASP A 834 -57.10 -5.86 -33.67
N GLU A 835 -56.98 -6.38 -34.90
CA GLU A 835 -55.92 -6.22 -35.91
C GLU A 835 -54.86 -7.34 -36.00
N ILE A 836 -55.33 -8.51 -36.42
CA ILE A 836 -54.54 -9.46 -37.22
C ILE A 836 -54.72 -9.10 -38.71
N VAL A 837 -53.63 -9.08 -39.48
CA VAL A 837 -53.66 -9.04 -40.94
C VAL A 837 -52.99 -10.30 -41.48
N ASP A 838 -53.73 -11.07 -42.27
CA ASP A 838 -53.34 -12.38 -42.81
C ASP A 838 -52.24 -12.32 -43.89
N ILE A 839 -51.38 -13.34 -43.92
CA ILE A 839 -50.68 -13.80 -45.13
C ILE A 839 -50.65 -15.35 -45.15
N LEU A 840 -51.48 -15.94 -46.02
CA LEU A 840 -51.42 -17.33 -46.55
C LEU A 840 -50.28 -17.47 -47.60
N PRO A 841 -49.91 -18.66 -48.15
CA PRO A 841 -50.62 -19.97 -48.24
C PRO A 841 -49.76 -21.18 -47.77
N GLU A 842 -50.13 -22.46 -47.91
CA GLU A 842 -51.22 -23.21 -48.60
C GLU A 842 -51.99 -24.14 -47.63
#